data_AF-A0A4R4UBM5-F1
#
_entry.id   AF-A0A4R4UBM5-F1
#
_cell.length_a   1.000
_cell.length_b   1.000
_cell.length_c   1.000
_cell.angle_alpha   90.00
_cell.angle_beta   90.00
_cell.angle_gamma   90.00
#
_symmetry.space_group_name_H-M   'P 1'
#
loop_
_entity.id
_entity.type
_entity.pdbx_description
1 polymer ?
#
loop_
_entity_poly.entity_id
_entity_poly.type
_entity_poly.pdbx_seq_one_letter_code
_entity_poly.pdbx_strand_id
1 'polypeptide(L)'
;MSNDEDARPGLSLTNRYLTRDGAPVIPVSGELHYSRVPRHRWAERLRQMRAGGITVVATYAFWMHHVEHRGAPRFDGNLDVAAFVDLCAEAGLDVVLRIGPWCHGEVRNGGFPDWVQRAPVRHRTDDPGYLELVRAWWGQLAAALAGRCSPAGTVLGIQLENELYDQPGHLITLKRLAREAGLSAPLWTATAWGGADLPEAEVLPLFGGYGDGFWVDADAPWDPTFRDHYFFSHVWDDPGIGADVRRAQETGPAHAPARTPSPLFPAATCELGGGMATAYHRRPRPTALDIAAIAHCKIGNGSAWQGYYMYAGGTNPPGESGMQESHETGYPNDMPRLGYDFHAPIGEAGTLAPSHAELRRQHAFLAAFGPRLAEMPSSLPDVRPSGVTDDRTLRWALRSDGRSGFLFVAWHQPHCPLPAYHGARFRITLDDTELVLPSRPVDIPAGTLARWPINLTAGGVRLAWATASALTLLPGAVPTLVLVADAGIEAELAVEDGGVRVRQVAPGLSPVRLTTDAGVLDVLVLPAETAGSTWVCEDGGRRLLLSDDELRWGPDGRVTVRATGTPRVQAYDPHARAFTELAIPSGPAPGAVDAAVEPRRAAAATVPVTYGKHDGRESAPTPEVFDDLAAVYRLGLPDWAADPTHDALLEIDWAGDVGQLRVDGRPVTDRFWDGSRWIVNLHDAGYRDGGEVTLHLLPLAAGSPVSLPPAARDRLVGTGSQLLAVDRVRVVGHLTTAEPERVHRVRKTVRWMADGREIIYFDDTEPYLGGGAVRTAADTRALPPADEVVRGASQIRYDPLTGEWIAMASHRNDRTFLPAADQDPLAPTVPGGFPTEVAEPTYDVVVFENRFPSFSPRVGGEPGLLDGDPLWPVRPANGRTEVVCFSAAPEGSFGSLSPHRARTVIEAWADRTEELGRLPGVEHVFVFENRGREIGVTLPHPHGQIYAFPFLPPKVARMLEMAARHREATGGVLFRDVLDAERRAGTRVVLTSAHWTAYVPAAARWPVEVHLAPHRDVRDLPELTGPERDDLARIYLNVLGRLDRYFPGPEPLPYIAGVHQAPTRTGRDLFRLHLQVFSIMRAPQRLKYLAGVESAMGAWISDTTPERIAARLREVG
;
A
#
# COMPACT_ATOMS: atom_id res chain seq x y z
N MET A 1 17.65 22.08 -5.70
CA MET A 1 17.44 21.28 -4.48
C MET A 1 17.94 19.86 -4.73
N SER A 2 17.94 19.01 -3.70
CA SER A 2 18.61 17.69 -3.72
C SER A 2 18.16 16.76 -4.84
N ASN A 3 16.97 17.00 -5.40
CA ASN A 3 16.31 16.23 -6.44
C ASN A 3 16.33 16.88 -7.84
N ASP A 4 17.03 18.01 -8.04
CA ASP A 4 17.02 18.71 -9.35
C ASP A 4 17.77 17.93 -10.44
N GLU A 5 18.84 17.22 -10.06
CA GLU A 5 19.69 16.46 -10.98
C GLU A 5 19.19 15.00 -11.13
N ASP A 6 18.75 14.40 -10.03
CA ASP A 6 18.28 13.00 -9.98
C ASP A 6 16.75 12.90 -10.08
N ALA A 7 16.13 13.69 -10.96
CA ALA A 7 14.68 13.84 -10.98
C ALA A 7 13.94 12.56 -11.42
N ARG A 8 12.87 12.22 -10.70
CA ARG A 8 11.87 11.21 -11.10
C ARG A 8 10.58 11.92 -11.53
N PRO A 9 10.05 11.69 -12.75
CA PRO A 9 8.76 12.23 -13.16
C PRO A 9 7.65 11.88 -12.16
N GLY A 10 6.82 12.86 -11.82
CA GLY A 10 5.73 12.70 -10.86
C GLY A 10 6.14 12.89 -9.39
N LEU A 11 7.43 12.90 -9.04
CA LEU A 11 7.89 13.15 -7.67
C LEU A 11 8.45 14.56 -7.53
N SER A 12 8.03 15.31 -6.51
CA SER A 12 8.67 16.59 -6.16
C SER A 12 8.61 16.87 -4.66
N LEU A 13 9.57 17.65 -4.16
CA LEU A 13 9.54 18.18 -2.80
C LEU A 13 9.18 19.66 -2.80
N THR A 14 8.41 20.05 -1.80
CA THR A 14 8.24 21.43 -1.36
C THR A 14 8.90 21.58 0.01
N ASN A 15 8.97 22.80 0.54
CA ASN A 15 9.40 23.03 1.92
C ASN A 15 8.36 22.62 2.98
N ARG A 16 7.21 22.06 2.58
CA ARG A 16 6.14 21.63 3.51
C ARG A 16 5.82 20.15 3.42
N TYR A 17 5.93 19.55 2.24
CA TYR A 17 5.59 18.16 2.00
C TYR A 17 6.18 17.62 0.69
N LEU A 18 6.11 16.30 0.54
CA LEU A 18 6.37 15.59 -0.71
C LEU A 18 5.10 15.56 -1.57
N THR A 19 5.23 15.63 -2.90
CA THR A 19 4.14 15.33 -3.83
C THR A 19 4.45 14.12 -4.69
N ARG A 20 3.40 13.34 -4.98
CA ARG A 20 3.41 12.22 -5.91
C ARG A 20 2.28 12.40 -6.93
N ASP A 21 2.65 12.45 -8.20
CA ASP A 21 1.76 12.72 -9.34
C ASP A 21 0.90 13.98 -9.16
N GLY A 22 1.48 15.01 -8.52
CA GLY A 22 0.82 16.28 -8.24
C GLY A 22 -0.02 16.32 -6.96
N ALA A 23 -0.16 15.20 -6.25
CA ALA A 23 -0.89 15.14 -4.98
C ALA A 23 0.06 15.19 -3.77
N PRO A 24 -0.21 16.00 -2.73
CA PRO A 24 0.53 15.96 -1.47
C PRO A 24 0.45 14.59 -0.80
N VAL A 25 1.56 14.13 -0.22
CA VAL A 25 1.64 12.88 0.52
C VAL A 25 2.45 13.07 1.80
N ILE A 26 2.10 12.31 2.85
CA ILE A 26 2.91 12.16 4.07
C ILE A 26 3.37 10.71 4.11
N PRO A 27 4.62 10.43 3.70
CA PRO A 27 5.15 9.08 3.78
C PRO A 27 5.28 8.63 5.22
N VAL A 28 5.03 7.34 5.43
CA VAL A 28 5.32 6.63 6.67
C VAL A 28 6.42 5.61 6.38
N SER A 29 7.57 5.74 7.02
CA SER A 29 8.70 4.83 6.88
C SER A 29 8.93 3.96 8.11
N GLY A 30 9.26 2.69 7.90
CA GLY A 30 9.68 1.79 8.96
C GLY A 30 11.05 1.19 8.65
N GLU A 31 11.95 1.18 9.62
CA GLU A 31 13.25 0.54 9.47
C GLU A 31 13.13 -0.99 9.66
N LEU A 32 13.67 -1.74 8.70
CA LEU A 32 13.88 -3.19 8.75
C LEU A 32 15.25 -3.50 8.14
N HIS A 33 16.10 -4.26 8.83
CA HIS A 33 17.40 -4.67 8.29
C HIS A 33 17.28 -6.04 7.63
N TYR A 34 17.29 -6.12 6.29
CA TYR A 34 17.12 -7.39 5.58
C TYR A 34 18.18 -8.42 5.95
N SER A 35 19.40 -7.97 6.28
CA SER A 35 20.50 -8.83 6.71
C SER A 35 20.30 -9.44 8.11
N ARG A 36 19.37 -8.91 8.92
CA ARG A 36 18.97 -9.46 10.22
C ARG A 36 17.70 -10.33 10.16
N VAL A 37 17.11 -10.49 8.98
CA VAL A 37 15.86 -11.26 8.77
C VAL A 37 16.13 -12.37 7.76
N PRO A 38 15.80 -13.63 8.04
CA PRO A 38 15.93 -14.71 7.06
C PRO A 38 15.17 -14.40 5.76
N ARG A 39 15.78 -14.65 4.60
CA ARG A 39 15.21 -14.29 3.29
C ARG A 39 13.78 -14.79 3.07
N HIS A 40 13.47 -16.00 3.53
CA HIS A 40 12.13 -16.59 3.37
C HIS A 40 11.04 -15.84 4.16
N ARG A 41 11.42 -14.99 5.13
CA ARG A 41 10.52 -14.15 5.94
C ARG A 41 10.36 -12.72 5.42
N TRP A 42 11.16 -12.28 4.45
CA TRP A 42 11.07 -10.90 3.95
C TRP A 42 9.66 -10.55 3.45
N ALA A 43 9.05 -11.42 2.65
CA ALA A 43 7.71 -11.17 2.10
C ALA A 43 6.64 -11.06 3.20
N GLU A 44 6.76 -11.87 4.25
CA GLU A 44 5.91 -11.79 5.43
C GLU A 44 6.09 -10.45 6.15
N ARG A 45 7.33 -10.09 6.49
CA ARG A 45 7.65 -8.86 7.24
C ARG A 45 7.21 -7.60 6.48
N LEU A 46 7.46 -7.57 5.17
CA LEU A 46 7.04 -6.46 4.32
C LEU A 46 5.51 -6.33 4.28
N ARG A 47 4.77 -7.43 4.21
CA ARG A 47 3.30 -7.41 4.30
C ARG A 47 2.79 -7.00 5.68
N GLN A 48 3.48 -7.36 6.75
CA GLN A 48 3.16 -6.86 8.11
C GLN A 48 3.36 -5.34 8.18
N MET A 49 4.50 -4.83 7.69
CA MET A 49 4.77 -3.38 7.60
C MET A 49 3.70 -2.66 6.78
N ARG A 50 3.35 -3.20 5.60
CA ARG A 50 2.29 -2.66 4.74
C ARG A 50 0.93 -2.64 5.46
N ALA A 51 0.57 -3.72 6.14
CA ALA A 51 -0.67 -3.80 6.93
C ALA A 51 -0.67 -2.89 8.17
N GLY A 52 0.51 -2.57 8.69
CA GLY A 52 0.74 -1.53 9.69
C GLY A 52 0.63 -0.11 9.16
N GLY A 53 0.49 0.09 7.84
CA GLY A 53 0.39 1.40 7.18
C GLY A 53 1.73 2.00 6.78
N ILE A 54 2.82 1.23 6.80
CA ILE A 54 4.10 1.66 6.25
C ILE A 54 3.99 1.78 4.72
N THR A 55 4.57 2.85 4.19
CA THR A 55 4.63 3.16 2.75
C THR A 55 6.05 3.11 2.20
N VAL A 56 7.06 3.28 3.07
CA VAL A 56 8.48 3.28 2.72
C VAL A 56 9.26 2.38 3.67
N VAL A 57 10.06 1.47 3.14
CA VAL A 57 10.99 0.66 3.95
C VAL A 57 12.33 1.38 3.98
N ALA A 58 12.82 1.68 5.19
CA ALA A 58 14.20 2.10 5.40
C ALA A 58 15.05 0.88 5.74
N THR A 59 16.25 0.78 5.18
CA THR A 59 17.15 -0.33 5.49
C THR A 59 18.62 0.05 5.34
N TYR A 60 19.44 -0.36 6.31
CA TYR A 60 20.90 -0.29 6.20
C TYR A 60 21.49 -1.40 5.32
N ALA A 61 22.47 -1.03 4.50
CA ALA A 61 23.41 -1.94 3.87
C ALA A 61 24.73 -1.96 4.68
N PHE A 62 24.78 -2.74 5.76
CA PHE A 62 25.95 -2.84 6.63
C PHE A 62 27.15 -3.45 5.90
N TRP A 63 28.22 -2.67 5.73
CA TRP A 63 29.41 -3.11 5.01
C TRP A 63 30.00 -4.41 5.60
N MET A 64 30.08 -4.52 6.94
CA MET A 64 30.59 -5.71 7.61
C MET A 64 29.75 -6.97 7.36
N HIS A 65 28.43 -6.87 7.24
CA HIS A 65 27.59 -8.03 6.94
C HIS A 65 27.86 -8.55 5.52
N HIS A 66 28.21 -7.68 4.59
CA HIS A 66 28.50 -8.06 3.20
C HIS A 66 29.96 -8.44 2.95
N VAL A 67 30.92 -7.85 3.69
CA VAL A 67 32.36 -7.97 3.42
C VAL A 67 33.16 -8.09 4.73
N GLU A 68 32.80 -9.05 5.57
CA GLU A 68 33.50 -9.35 6.84
C GLU A 68 35.01 -9.52 6.60
N HIS A 69 35.38 -10.27 5.56
CA HIS A 69 36.76 -10.44 5.13
C HIS A 69 37.05 -9.71 3.82
N ARG A 70 38.20 -9.04 3.76
CA ARG A 70 38.65 -8.30 2.57
C ARG A 70 38.72 -9.23 1.35
N GLY A 71 38.03 -8.85 0.28
CA GLY A 71 38.03 -9.60 -0.99
C GLY A 71 36.99 -10.72 -1.09
N ALA A 72 36.10 -10.87 -0.09
CA ALA A 72 35.06 -11.90 -0.08
C ALA A 72 33.64 -11.29 0.05
N PRO A 73 33.18 -10.44 -0.90
CA PRO A 73 31.85 -9.86 -0.82
C PRO A 73 30.74 -10.90 -1.00
N ARG A 74 29.64 -10.75 -0.27
CA ARG A 74 28.43 -11.58 -0.34
C ARG A 74 27.20 -10.73 -0.62
N PHE A 75 26.43 -11.13 -1.65
CA PHE A 75 25.17 -10.50 -2.06
C PHE A 75 24.12 -11.56 -2.43
N ASP A 76 24.20 -12.72 -1.79
CA ASP A 76 23.34 -13.88 -2.00
C ASP A 76 22.64 -14.29 -0.70
N GLY A 77 21.62 -15.16 -0.79
CA GLY A 77 20.88 -15.61 0.38
C GLY A 77 20.28 -14.44 1.16
N ASN A 78 20.53 -14.36 2.46
CA ASN A 78 20.05 -13.29 3.36
C ASN A 78 20.72 -11.92 3.10
N LEU A 79 21.72 -11.85 2.20
CA LEU A 79 22.44 -10.63 1.85
C LEU A 79 22.13 -10.16 0.42
N ASP A 80 21.14 -10.75 -0.24
CA ASP A 80 20.70 -10.34 -1.58
C ASP A 80 19.84 -9.07 -1.52
N VAL A 81 20.52 -7.93 -1.47
CA VAL A 81 19.90 -6.60 -1.39
C VAL A 81 19.03 -6.29 -2.62
N ALA A 82 19.40 -6.80 -3.80
CA ALA A 82 18.65 -6.57 -5.03
C ALA A 82 17.28 -7.25 -4.98
N ALA A 83 17.25 -8.53 -4.58
CA ALA A 83 16.00 -9.26 -4.41
C ALA A 83 15.15 -8.67 -3.28
N PHE A 84 15.76 -8.16 -2.20
CA PHE A 84 15.01 -7.48 -1.15
C PHE A 84 14.33 -6.21 -1.69
N VAL A 85 15.05 -5.38 -2.45
CA VAL A 85 14.48 -4.16 -3.06
C VAL A 85 13.34 -4.49 -4.04
N ASP A 86 13.50 -5.53 -4.87
CA ASP A 86 12.43 -5.97 -5.77
C ASP A 86 11.19 -6.41 -5.00
N LEU A 87 11.38 -7.16 -3.91
CA LEU A 87 10.28 -7.64 -3.09
C LEU A 87 9.56 -6.51 -2.36
N CYS A 88 10.26 -5.45 -1.94
CA CYS A 88 9.61 -4.22 -1.44
C CYS A 88 8.69 -3.62 -2.51
N ALA A 89 9.16 -3.50 -3.75
CA ALA A 89 8.36 -2.97 -4.86
C ALA A 89 7.14 -3.86 -5.17
N GLU A 90 7.31 -5.19 -5.18
CA GLU A 90 6.21 -6.16 -5.33
C GLU A 90 5.17 -6.05 -4.20
N ALA A 91 5.60 -5.71 -2.98
CA ALA A 91 4.74 -5.47 -1.83
C ALA A 91 4.11 -4.06 -1.81
N GLY A 92 4.38 -3.22 -2.82
CA GLY A 92 3.85 -1.86 -2.90
C GLY A 92 4.51 -0.87 -1.93
N LEU A 93 5.77 -1.12 -1.55
CA LEU A 93 6.57 -0.31 -0.64
C LEU A 93 7.72 0.36 -1.39
N ASP A 94 7.87 1.67 -1.22
CA ASP A 94 9.07 2.38 -1.66
C ASP A 94 10.27 2.03 -0.76
N VAL A 95 11.50 2.29 -1.21
CA VAL A 95 12.71 1.99 -0.42
C VAL A 95 13.57 3.23 -0.22
N VAL A 96 13.99 3.47 1.03
CA VAL A 96 15.13 4.33 1.37
C VAL A 96 16.30 3.44 1.77
N LEU A 97 17.33 3.41 0.93
CA LEU A 97 18.53 2.60 1.17
C LEU A 97 19.58 3.45 1.90
N ARG A 98 19.99 3.02 3.09
CA ARG A 98 20.99 3.70 3.92
C ARG A 98 22.33 3.02 3.71
N ILE A 99 23.18 3.61 2.86
CA ILE A 99 24.35 2.91 2.27
C ILE A 99 25.67 3.10 3.04
N GLY A 100 25.63 3.77 4.19
CA GLY A 100 26.81 4.11 4.98
C GLY A 100 27.67 5.21 4.34
N PRO A 101 29.01 5.17 4.44
CA PRO A 101 29.81 3.96 4.72
C PRO A 101 29.78 3.50 6.18
N TRP A 102 29.58 4.43 7.12
CA TRP A 102 29.31 4.14 8.53
C TRP A 102 27.80 4.25 8.77
N CYS A 103 27.21 3.25 9.43
CA CYS A 103 25.77 3.11 9.62
C CYS A 103 25.33 3.16 11.09
N HIS A 104 26.23 2.90 12.04
CA HIS A 104 25.87 2.56 13.42
C HIS A 104 25.05 1.27 13.50
N GLY A 105 23.73 1.38 13.72
CA GLY A 105 22.77 0.28 13.79
C GLY A 105 23.03 -0.74 14.89
N GLU A 106 23.81 -0.34 15.90
CA GLU A 106 24.42 -1.21 16.92
C GLU A 106 25.16 -2.42 16.30
N VAL A 107 25.69 -2.24 15.09
CA VAL A 107 26.57 -3.20 14.41
C VAL A 107 28.01 -2.81 14.69
N ARG A 108 28.84 -3.81 14.98
CA ARG A 108 30.27 -3.69 15.27
C ARG A 108 30.98 -2.62 14.41
N ASN A 109 31.72 -1.71 15.05
CA ASN A 109 32.41 -0.57 14.42
C ASN A 109 31.47 0.32 13.57
N GLY A 110 30.21 0.47 13.97
CA GLY A 110 29.11 1.06 13.23
C GLY A 110 28.94 0.55 11.80
N GLY A 111 29.22 -0.74 11.57
CA GLY A 111 29.10 -1.40 10.29
C GLY A 111 30.39 -1.50 9.48
N PHE A 112 31.52 -0.94 9.94
CA PHE A 112 32.81 -1.17 9.30
C PHE A 112 33.35 -2.57 9.59
N PRO A 113 33.82 -3.31 8.55
CA PRO A 113 34.63 -4.49 8.79
C PRO A 113 35.88 -4.14 9.62
N ASP A 114 36.34 -5.07 10.46
CA ASP A 114 37.55 -4.88 11.29
C ASP A 114 38.78 -4.42 10.49
N TRP A 115 38.93 -4.91 9.26
CA TRP A 115 40.04 -4.54 8.38
C TRP A 115 39.93 -3.10 7.82
N VAL A 116 38.71 -2.56 7.73
CA VAL A 116 38.47 -1.15 7.41
C VAL A 116 38.75 -0.30 8.65
N GLN A 117 38.24 -0.70 9.82
CA GLN A 117 38.46 0.02 11.07
C GLN A 117 39.96 0.15 11.40
N ARG A 118 40.77 -0.87 11.11
CA ARG A 118 42.23 -0.87 11.33
C ARG A 118 43.05 -0.20 10.22
N ALA A 119 42.41 0.25 9.14
CA ALA A 119 43.13 0.89 8.04
C ALA A 119 43.77 2.21 8.52
N PRO A 120 45.03 2.52 8.12
CA PRO A 120 45.75 3.71 8.57
C PRO A 120 45.29 4.96 7.79
N VAL A 121 44.02 5.31 7.91
CA VAL A 121 43.36 6.43 7.24
C VAL A 121 42.60 7.27 8.28
N ARG A 122 42.20 8.48 7.91
CA ARG A 122 41.23 9.24 8.70
C ARG A 122 39.82 8.88 8.24
N HIS A 123 39.18 7.95 8.94
CA HIS A 123 37.82 7.49 8.65
C HIS A 123 36.81 8.63 8.69
N ARG A 124 35.73 8.50 7.92
CA ARG A 124 34.62 9.47 7.87
C ARG A 124 35.10 10.91 7.54
N THR A 125 36.12 11.04 6.71
CA THR A 125 36.65 12.31 6.18
C THR A 125 37.00 12.19 4.69
N ASP A 126 37.41 13.29 4.05
CA ASP A 126 37.90 13.28 2.66
C ASP A 126 39.36 12.78 2.51
N ASP A 127 39.86 11.97 3.46
CA ASP A 127 41.15 11.30 3.31
C ASP A 127 41.15 10.39 2.06
N PRO A 128 42.10 10.58 1.11
CA PRO A 128 42.09 9.82 -0.14
C PRO A 128 42.12 8.30 0.05
N GLY A 129 42.81 7.82 1.08
CA GLY A 129 42.86 6.39 1.39
C GLY A 129 41.50 5.86 1.87
N TYR A 130 40.79 6.63 2.70
CA TYR A 130 39.43 6.27 3.11
C TYR A 130 38.46 6.28 1.93
N LEU A 131 38.50 7.31 1.09
CA LEU A 131 37.63 7.42 -0.08
C LEU A 131 37.86 6.29 -1.10
N GLU A 132 39.09 5.76 -1.22
CA GLU A 132 39.37 4.57 -2.05
C GLU A 132 38.67 3.31 -1.51
N LEU A 133 38.69 3.11 -0.20
CA LEU A 133 37.98 2.00 0.45
C LEU A 133 36.46 2.11 0.23
N VAL A 134 35.90 3.31 0.41
CA VAL A 134 34.48 3.60 0.18
C VAL A 134 34.09 3.37 -1.28
N ARG A 135 34.91 3.84 -2.22
CA ARG A 135 34.67 3.64 -3.66
C ARG A 135 34.62 2.16 -4.02
N ALA A 136 35.51 1.34 -3.45
CA ALA A 136 35.51 -0.10 -3.67
C ALA A 136 34.23 -0.76 -3.11
N TRP A 137 33.81 -0.38 -1.91
CA TRP A 137 32.57 -0.88 -1.30
C TRP A 137 31.33 -0.52 -2.11
N TRP A 138 31.14 0.76 -2.43
CA TRP A 138 29.98 1.20 -3.18
C TRP A 138 29.97 0.71 -4.63
N GLY A 139 31.13 0.49 -5.25
CA GLY A 139 31.19 -0.19 -6.55
C GLY A 139 30.65 -1.62 -6.50
N GLN A 140 30.93 -2.36 -5.43
CA GLN A 140 30.38 -3.70 -5.22
C GLN A 140 28.86 -3.66 -4.96
N LEU A 141 28.41 -2.74 -4.11
CA LEU A 141 26.99 -2.54 -3.81
C LEU A 141 26.19 -2.14 -5.07
N ALA A 142 26.72 -1.22 -5.87
CA ALA A 142 26.10 -0.78 -7.12
C ALA A 142 25.98 -1.93 -8.14
N ALA A 143 27.04 -2.73 -8.28
CA ALA A 143 27.03 -3.90 -9.14
C ALA A 143 25.96 -4.91 -8.70
N ALA A 144 25.81 -5.15 -7.39
CA ALA A 144 24.78 -6.02 -6.84
C ALA A 144 23.36 -5.50 -7.08
N LEU A 145 23.12 -4.21 -6.87
CA LEU A 145 21.82 -3.56 -7.08
C LEU A 145 21.41 -3.50 -8.56
N ALA A 146 22.36 -3.59 -9.49
CA ALA A 146 22.14 -3.71 -10.93
C ALA A 146 21.14 -2.67 -11.49
N GLY A 147 21.34 -1.39 -11.16
CA GLY A 147 20.55 -0.26 -11.70
C GLY A 147 19.27 0.11 -10.94
N ARG A 148 18.92 -0.64 -9.88
CA ARG A 148 17.77 -0.33 -8.99
C ARG A 148 17.92 1.02 -8.27
N CYS A 149 19.15 1.42 -7.96
CA CYS A 149 19.51 2.77 -7.52
C CYS A 149 19.79 3.66 -8.73
N SER A 150 18.73 4.07 -9.41
CA SER A 150 18.77 5.15 -10.39
C SER A 150 17.53 6.04 -10.23
N PRO A 151 17.50 7.27 -10.80
CA PRO A 151 16.31 8.12 -10.73
C PRO A 151 15.03 7.43 -11.23
N ALA A 152 15.16 6.58 -12.26
CA ALA A 152 14.07 5.77 -12.83
C ALA A 152 13.92 4.37 -12.19
N GLY A 153 14.80 4.02 -11.24
CA GLY A 153 14.82 2.72 -10.56
C GLY A 153 13.77 2.61 -9.44
N THR A 154 13.84 1.51 -8.69
CA THR A 154 12.88 1.17 -7.62
C THR A 154 13.16 1.89 -6.30
N VAL A 155 14.41 2.27 -6.02
CA VAL A 155 14.78 2.95 -4.78
C VAL A 155 14.31 4.41 -4.81
N LEU A 156 13.55 4.83 -3.79
CA LEU A 156 13.01 6.19 -3.65
C LEU A 156 14.06 7.16 -3.09
N GLY A 157 14.89 6.71 -2.15
CA GLY A 157 15.89 7.57 -1.55
C GLY A 157 17.16 6.83 -1.14
N ILE A 158 18.25 7.60 -1.03
CA ILE A 158 19.53 7.13 -0.47
C ILE A 158 19.88 8.03 0.71
N GLN A 159 20.11 7.42 1.87
CA GLN A 159 20.77 8.12 2.98
C GLN A 159 22.28 7.97 2.86
N LEU A 160 22.99 9.10 2.95
CA LEU A 160 24.44 9.15 3.00
C LEU A 160 24.90 9.28 4.43
N GLU A 161 25.88 8.45 4.81
CA GLU A 161 26.44 8.46 6.16
C GLU A 161 25.35 8.20 7.23
N ASN A 162 25.72 8.31 8.50
CA ASN A 162 24.81 8.31 9.62
C ASN A 162 25.41 9.08 10.79
N GLU A 163 24.68 10.06 11.33
CA GLU A 163 25.11 10.83 12.50
C GLU A 163 26.48 11.50 12.31
N LEU A 164 26.65 12.21 11.18
CA LEU A 164 27.79 13.09 10.91
C LEU A 164 27.43 14.54 11.22
N TYR A 165 28.18 15.19 12.12
CA TYR A 165 27.75 16.45 12.73
C TYR A 165 28.41 17.72 12.18
N ASP A 166 29.66 17.66 11.73
CA ASP A 166 30.50 18.86 11.51
C ASP A 166 31.24 18.87 10.15
N GLN A 167 30.89 17.96 9.25
CA GLN A 167 31.55 17.77 7.95
C GLN A 167 30.57 17.80 6.76
N PRO A 168 29.83 18.90 6.52
CA PRO A 168 28.89 18.98 5.41
C PRO A 168 29.55 18.81 4.03
N GLY A 169 30.81 19.24 3.90
CA GLY A 169 31.60 19.03 2.67
C GLY A 169 31.86 17.55 2.35
N HIS A 170 32.07 16.72 3.38
CA HIS A 170 32.26 15.28 3.20
C HIS A 170 31.00 14.62 2.63
N LEU A 171 29.80 15.03 3.08
CA LEU A 171 28.53 14.52 2.53
C LEU A 171 28.39 14.83 1.02
N ILE A 172 28.85 15.99 0.57
CA ILE A 172 28.88 16.35 -0.86
C ILE A 172 29.85 15.43 -1.62
N THR A 173 31.03 15.19 -1.06
CA THR A 173 32.01 14.25 -1.63
C THR A 173 31.46 12.83 -1.72
N LEU A 174 30.79 12.35 -0.67
CA LEU A 174 30.13 11.04 -0.62
C LEU A 174 29.01 10.94 -1.66
N LYS A 175 28.14 11.95 -1.78
CA LYS A 175 27.10 11.98 -2.83
C LYS A 175 27.69 11.84 -4.23
N ARG A 176 28.77 12.58 -4.53
CA ARG A 176 29.49 12.48 -5.81
C ARG A 176 30.05 11.08 -6.02
N LEU A 177 30.70 10.49 -5.02
CA LEU A 177 31.27 9.14 -5.10
C LEU A 177 30.20 8.06 -5.32
N ALA A 178 29.04 8.18 -4.65
CA ALA A 178 27.92 7.28 -4.85
C ALA A 178 27.43 7.32 -6.31
N ARG A 179 27.28 8.53 -6.88
CA ARG A 179 26.91 8.71 -8.29
C ARG A 179 27.97 8.14 -9.26
N GLU A 180 29.25 8.37 -9.00
CA GLU A 180 30.35 7.78 -9.79
C GLU A 180 30.31 6.25 -9.78
N ALA A 181 29.87 5.63 -8.68
CA ALA A 181 29.69 4.19 -8.58
C ALA A 181 28.40 3.68 -9.27
N GLY A 182 27.50 4.58 -9.70
CA GLY A 182 26.20 4.22 -10.29
C GLY A 182 25.06 4.10 -9.28
N LEU A 183 25.21 4.67 -8.08
CA LEU A 183 24.16 4.76 -7.07
C LEU A 183 23.54 6.16 -7.12
N SER A 184 22.26 6.24 -7.51
CA SER A 184 21.49 7.47 -7.46
C SER A 184 20.03 7.19 -7.10
N ALA A 185 19.36 8.16 -6.49
CA ALA A 185 17.94 8.12 -6.17
C ALA A 185 17.37 9.54 -6.20
N PRO A 186 16.05 9.70 -6.37
CA PRO A 186 15.48 11.04 -6.44
C PRO A 186 15.49 11.79 -5.12
N LEU A 187 15.64 11.09 -3.98
CA LEU A 187 15.83 11.70 -2.67
C LEU A 187 17.20 11.34 -2.10
N TRP A 188 17.93 12.35 -1.65
CA TRP A 188 19.14 12.18 -0.85
C TRP A 188 18.85 12.66 0.56
N THR A 189 19.21 11.87 1.58
CA THR A 189 18.87 12.18 2.96
C THR A 189 20.08 12.08 3.89
N ALA A 190 19.99 12.76 5.04
CA ALA A 190 20.97 12.65 6.13
C ALA A 190 20.29 12.95 7.47
N THR A 191 20.81 12.36 8.55
CA THR A 191 20.33 12.56 9.92
C THR A 191 20.66 13.97 10.43
N ALA A 192 19.72 14.61 11.13
CA ALA A 192 19.74 16.06 11.38
C ALA A 192 19.66 16.47 12.86
N TRP A 193 19.93 15.54 13.78
CA TRP A 193 19.92 15.80 15.23
C TRP A 193 21.32 16.10 15.78
N GLY A 194 21.43 16.43 17.08
CA GLY A 194 22.68 16.78 17.73
C GLY A 194 23.34 18.06 17.20
N GLY A 195 22.55 18.97 16.62
CA GLY A 195 23.07 20.18 15.98
C GLY A 195 23.79 19.93 14.65
N ALA A 196 23.59 18.78 13.99
CA ALA A 196 24.29 18.42 12.76
C ALA A 196 24.26 19.53 11.69
N ASP A 197 25.44 19.90 11.17
CA ASP A 197 25.64 20.80 10.04
C ASP A 197 25.56 20.00 8.73
N LEU A 198 24.49 20.22 7.97
CA LEU A 198 24.22 19.48 6.72
C LEU A 198 24.22 20.44 5.53
N PRO A 199 24.68 20.01 4.35
CA PRO A 199 24.65 20.81 3.14
C PRO A 199 23.19 21.03 2.68
N GLU A 200 22.63 22.20 3.02
CA GLU A 200 21.18 22.46 3.03
C GLU A 200 20.47 22.26 1.70
N ALA A 201 21.14 22.41 0.55
CA ALA A 201 20.53 22.18 -0.77
C ALA A 201 20.70 20.75 -1.28
N GLU A 202 21.53 19.93 -0.63
CA GLU A 202 22.04 18.66 -1.17
C GLU A 202 21.36 17.42 -0.59
N VAL A 203 20.92 17.49 0.67
CA VAL A 203 20.27 16.38 1.39
C VAL A 203 19.05 16.87 2.17
N LEU A 204 17.98 16.09 2.15
CA LEU A 204 16.80 16.25 2.99
C LEU A 204 17.14 15.90 4.45
N PRO A 205 17.03 16.85 5.41
CA PRO A 205 17.27 16.59 6.82
C PRO A 205 16.20 15.68 7.41
N LEU A 206 16.62 14.64 8.12
CA LEU A 206 15.71 13.71 8.81
C LEU A 206 15.97 13.73 10.33
N PHE A 207 14.91 13.90 11.12
CA PHE A 207 14.96 14.01 12.58
C PHE A 207 14.59 12.71 13.29
N GLY A 208 14.97 12.59 14.57
CA GLY A 208 14.66 11.45 15.43
C GLY A 208 13.86 11.85 16.67
N GLY A 209 13.65 10.87 17.55
CA GLY A 209 13.18 11.11 18.92
C GLY A 209 12.76 9.82 19.63
N TYR A 210 13.22 9.66 20.87
CA TYR A 210 13.01 8.46 21.68
C TYR A 210 12.44 8.80 23.07
N GLY A 211 11.69 7.87 23.68
CA GLY A 211 11.07 8.09 24.99
C GLY A 211 11.98 7.77 26.18
N ASP A 212 13.02 6.97 25.92
CA ASP A 212 14.09 6.58 26.82
C ASP A 212 15.23 6.04 25.94
N GLY A 213 16.42 5.82 26.51
CA GLY A 213 17.58 5.33 25.74
C GLY A 213 18.45 4.39 26.56
N PHE A 214 18.94 3.32 25.91
CA PHE A 214 19.91 2.42 26.53
C PHE A 214 21.28 3.09 26.70
N TRP A 215 21.59 4.10 25.88
CA TRP A 215 22.85 4.84 25.86
C TRP A 215 23.02 5.86 26.99
N VAL A 216 22.06 5.92 27.91
CA VAL A 216 22.16 6.73 29.13
C VAL A 216 22.73 5.86 30.27
N ASP A 217 23.41 6.50 31.22
CA ASP A 217 24.02 5.77 32.34
C ASP A 217 22.94 5.08 33.20
N ALA A 218 23.30 3.96 33.83
CA ALA A 218 22.33 3.05 34.45
C ALA A 218 21.52 3.69 35.60
N ASP A 219 22.15 4.58 36.36
CA ASP A 219 21.60 5.27 37.53
C ASP A 219 21.10 6.69 37.22
N ALA A 220 21.24 7.15 35.97
CA ALA A 220 20.81 8.49 35.58
C ALA A 220 19.27 8.60 35.59
N PRO A 221 18.73 9.76 36.04
CA PRO A 221 17.29 10.02 36.00
C PRO A 221 16.76 10.08 34.56
N TRP A 222 15.44 10.13 34.41
CA TRP A 222 14.84 10.29 33.09
C TRP A 222 15.26 11.63 32.46
N ASP A 223 15.99 11.55 31.35
CA ASP A 223 16.63 12.70 30.72
C ASP A 223 15.58 13.68 30.16
N PRO A 224 15.75 15.00 30.37
CA PRO A 224 14.86 16.01 29.79
C PRO A 224 14.67 15.88 28.28
N THR A 225 15.72 15.54 27.53
CA THR A 225 15.67 15.42 26.05
C THR A 225 14.65 14.38 25.59
N PHE A 226 14.48 13.27 26.30
CA PHE A 226 13.43 12.28 26.03
C PHE A 226 12.04 12.81 26.41
N ARG A 227 11.95 13.52 27.53
CA ARG A 227 10.70 14.07 28.04
C ARG A 227 10.10 15.10 27.08
N ASP A 228 10.93 15.88 26.40
CA ASP A 228 10.54 16.89 25.42
C ASP A 228 9.66 16.33 24.29
N HIS A 229 9.85 15.06 23.92
CA HIS A 229 9.09 14.44 22.83
C HIS A 229 7.63 14.11 23.17
N TYR A 230 7.25 14.19 24.44
CA TYR A 230 5.85 14.06 24.90
C TYR A 230 5.10 15.40 24.91
N PHE A 231 5.69 16.44 24.29
CA PHE A 231 5.11 17.76 24.15
C PHE A 231 4.98 18.15 22.67
N PHE A 232 3.96 18.95 22.38
CA PHE A 232 3.89 19.61 21.08
C PHE A 232 4.90 20.76 21.03
N SER A 233 5.75 20.79 20.00
CA SER A 233 6.87 21.72 19.85
C SER A 233 7.25 21.89 18.38
N HIS A 234 7.79 23.06 18.04
CA HIS A 234 8.38 23.32 16.72
C HIS A 234 9.91 23.25 16.74
N VAL A 235 10.48 22.77 17.85
CA VAL A 235 11.89 22.38 17.98
C VAL A 235 12.01 20.90 17.62
N TRP A 236 12.87 20.59 16.65
CA TRP A 236 12.98 19.24 16.06
C TRP A 236 14.26 18.52 16.44
N ASP A 237 15.34 19.29 16.64
CA ASP A 237 16.64 18.78 17.05
C ASP A 237 16.55 18.03 18.39
N ASP A 238 17.31 16.95 18.50
CA ASP A 238 17.44 16.13 19.71
C ASP A 238 18.93 15.93 20.01
N PRO A 239 19.49 16.61 21.01
CA PRO A 239 20.89 16.44 21.38
C PRO A 239 21.17 15.13 22.15
N GLY A 240 20.16 14.39 22.58
CA GLY A 240 20.32 13.17 23.38
C GLY A 240 20.71 11.94 22.56
N ILE A 241 20.26 11.83 21.32
CA ILE A 241 20.55 10.67 20.45
C ILE A 241 22.04 10.65 20.09
N GLY A 242 22.71 9.49 20.26
CA GLY A 242 24.12 9.29 19.91
C GLY A 242 25.12 10.09 20.78
N ALA A 243 24.69 10.65 21.91
CA ALA A 243 25.52 11.52 22.75
C ALA A 243 26.72 10.80 23.39
N ASP A 244 26.59 9.51 23.69
CA ASP A 244 27.66 8.67 24.20
C ASP A 244 28.68 8.32 23.11
N VAL A 245 28.22 7.99 21.90
CA VAL A 245 29.08 7.75 20.74
C VAL A 245 29.87 9.01 20.39
N ARG A 246 29.22 10.18 20.36
CA ARG A 246 29.91 11.47 20.14
C ARG A 246 31.01 11.72 21.17
N ARG A 247 30.73 11.44 22.44
CA ARG A 247 31.70 11.56 23.54
C ARG A 247 32.88 10.61 23.36
N ALA A 248 32.60 9.34 23.04
CA ALA A 248 33.61 8.31 22.82
C ALA A 248 34.48 8.58 21.59
N GLN A 249 33.92 9.18 20.55
CA GLN A 249 34.64 9.60 19.34
C GLN A 249 35.34 10.96 19.48
N GLU A 250 35.28 11.60 20.66
CA GLU A 250 35.79 12.96 20.92
C GLU A 250 35.24 14.03 19.96
N THR A 251 34.09 13.76 19.34
CA THR A 251 33.37 14.71 18.49
C THR A 251 32.42 15.53 19.36
N GLY A 252 32.74 16.81 19.58
CA GLY A 252 31.86 17.72 20.30
C GLY A 252 30.54 17.95 19.56
N PRO A 253 29.47 18.42 20.24
CA PRO A 253 28.31 18.93 19.54
C PRO A 253 28.76 20.03 18.57
N ALA A 254 28.16 20.10 17.37
CA ALA A 254 28.44 21.20 16.47
C ALA A 254 28.15 22.52 17.21
N HIS A 255 28.96 23.56 16.98
CA HIS A 255 28.78 24.90 17.59
C HIS A 255 27.52 25.63 17.07
N ALA A 256 26.65 24.93 16.34
CA ALA A 256 25.45 25.46 15.72
C ALA A 256 24.26 25.47 16.71
N PRO A 257 23.35 26.45 16.62
CA PRO A 257 22.11 26.43 17.39
C PRO A 257 21.25 25.22 17.03
N ALA A 258 20.34 24.84 17.93
CA ALA A 258 19.40 23.74 17.73
C ALA A 258 18.72 23.84 16.36
N ARG A 259 18.82 22.78 15.56
CA ARG A 259 18.40 22.82 14.15
C ARG A 259 16.87 22.97 14.05
N THR A 260 16.43 24.04 13.41
CA THR A 260 15.03 24.26 13.03
C THR A 260 14.74 23.65 11.65
N PRO A 261 13.47 23.46 11.28
CA PRO A 261 13.10 22.97 9.94
C PRO A 261 13.69 23.84 8.84
N SER A 262 14.21 23.21 7.79
CA SER A 262 14.82 23.93 6.68
C SER A 262 13.77 24.79 5.94
N PRO A 263 14.12 26.01 5.47
CA PRO A 263 13.32 26.75 4.51
C PRO A 263 13.10 26.05 3.17
N LEU A 264 13.93 25.05 2.81
CA LEU A 264 13.90 24.34 1.52
C LEU A 264 13.16 23.00 1.60
N PHE A 265 13.15 22.38 2.79
CA PHE A 265 12.69 21.00 2.97
C PHE A 265 11.68 20.88 4.10
N PRO A 266 10.74 19.92 4.02
CA PRO A 266 9.75 19.74 5.04
C PRO A 266 10.36 19.14 6.30
N ALA A 267 9.70 19.34 7.45
CA ALA A 267 10.03 18.59 8.65
C ALA A 267 9.71 17.10 8.45
N ALA A 268 10.72 16.25 8.56
CA ALA A 268 10.64 14.82 8.28
C ALA A 268 11.36 14.04 9.38
N THR A 269 10.81 12.91 9.81
CA THR A 269 11.44 12.02 10.80
C THR A 269 11.84 10.70 10.16
N CYS A 270 12.94 10.10 10.63
CA CYS A 270 13.39 8.78 10.20
C CYS A 270 13.62 7.80 11.36
N GLU A 271 14.00 8.31 12.53
CA GLU A 271 14.31 7.51 13.71
C GLU A 271 13.48 7.95 14.93
N LEU A 272 12.16 7.88 14.79
CA LEU A 272 11.31 7.84 15.98
C LEU A 272 11.41 6.45 16.59
N GLY A 273 11.56 6.36 17.91
CA GLY A 273 11.63 5.09 18.61
C GLY A 273 10.37 4.26 18.38
N GLY A 274 10.44 3.25 17.50
CA GLY A 274 9.41 2.23 17.37
C GLY A 274 9.44 1.22 18.53
N GLY A 275 10.56 1.20 19.24
CA GLY A 275 10.85 0.45 20.45
C GLY A 275 12.15 1.00 21.07
N MET A 276 12.93 0.15 21.73
CA MET A 276 14.28 0.48 22.20
C MET A 276 15.14 -0.78 22.29
N ALA A 277 16.41 -0.69 21.87
CA ALA A 277 17.37 -1.76 22.10
C ALA A 277 17.74 -1.89 23.59
N THR A 278 18.32 -3.01 23.96
CA THR A 278 18.72 -3.32 25.34
C THR A 278 20.24 -3.41 25.40
N ALA A 279 20.89 -2.50 26.12
CA ALA A 279 22.30 -2.66 26.47
C ALA A 279 22.43 -3.39 27.81
N TYR A 280 23.58 -4.00 28.07
CA TYR A 280 23.77 -4.80 29.28
C TYR A 280 23.53 -4.01 30.57
N HIS A 281 24.07 -2.78 30.64
CA HIS A 281 23.98 -1.90 31.81
C HIS A 281 22.61 -1.23 31.97
N ARG A 282 21.83 -1.04 30.89
CA ARG A 282 20.53 -0.34 30.94
C ARG A 282 19.52 -0.97 29.97
N ARG A 283 18.41 -1.43 30.54
CA ARG A 283 17.42 -2.26 29.85
C ARG A 283 16.03 -1.59 29.80
N PRO A 284 15.88 -0.49 29.06
CA PRO A 284 14.60 0.22 28.96
C PRO A 284 13.56 -0.64 28.24
N ARG A 285 12.29 -0.51 28.65
CA ARG A 285 11.17 -1.25 28.06
C ARG A 285 9.99 -0.31 27.80
N PRO A 286 9.98 0.40 26.66
CA PRO A 286 8.88 1.30 26.33
C PRO A 286 7.58 0.52 26.14
N THR A 287 6.47 1.08 26.61
CA THR A 287 5.13 0.57 26.34
C THR A 287 4.63 1.03 24.97
N ALA A 288 3.59 0.38 24.46
CA ALA A 288 2.96 0.77 23.20
C ALA A 288 2.51 2.24 23.17
N LEU A 289 2.03 2.74 24.32
CA LEU A 289 1.55 4.10 24.43
C LEU A 289 2.70 5.11 24.51
N ASP A 290 3.83 4.73 25.11
CA ASP A 290 5.05 5.55 25.14
C ASP A 290 5.55 5.83 23.71
N ILE A 291 5.57 4.80 22.87
CA ILE A 291 5.96 4.86 21.45
C ILE A 291 4.96 5.71 20.66
N ALA A 292 3.66 5.42 20.82
CA ALA A 292 2.61 6.07 20.07
C ALA A 292 2.47 7.57 20.39
N ALA A 293 2.72 7.97 21.63
CA ALA A 293 2.63 9.37 22.05
C ALA A 293 3.67 10.26 21.36
N ILE A 294 4.91 9.77 21.21
CA ILE A 294 5.97 10.51 20.51
C ILE A 294 5.60 10.70 19.03
N ALA A 295 5.21 9.62 18.36
CA ALA A 295 4.75 9.67 16.97
C ALA A 295 3.59 10.66 16.79
N HIS A 296 2.61 10.61 17.70
CA HIS A 296 1.46 11.49 17.70
C HIS A 296 1.84 12.96 17.85
N CYS A 297 2.73 13.28 18.79
CA CYS A 297 3.26 14.63 18.97
C CYS A 297 3.92 15.14 17.69
N LYS A 298 4.75 14.32 17.03
CA LYS A 298 5.44 14.72 15.79
C LYS A 298 4.47 14.98 14.63
N ILE A 299 3.37 14.22 14.52
CA ILE A 299 2.29 14.52 13.56
C ILE A 299 1.66 15.88 13.87
N GLY A 300 1.29 16.13 15.14
CA GLY A 300 0.73 17.42 15.57
C GLY A 300 1.69 18.60 15.38
N ASN A 301 3.01 18.38 15.51
CA ASN A 301 4.06 19.38 15.36
C ASN A 301 4.29 19.85 13.92
N GLY A 302 3.73 19.17 12.93
CA GLY A 302 3.94 19.54 11.53
C GLY A 302 4.76 18.55 10.70
N SER A 303 5.07 17.35 11.23
CA SER A 303 5.83 16.38 10.43
C SER A 303 5.07 16.03 9.14
N ALA A 304 5.81 16.00 8.04
CA ALA A 304 5.36 15.62 6.72
C ALA A 304 5.95 14.28 6.25
N TRP A 305 6.69 13.60 7.12
CA TRP A 305 7.20 12.24 6.92
C TRP A 305 7.40 11.60 8.29
N GLN A 306 6.75 10.46 8.54
CA GLN A 306 6.84 9.73 9.82
C GLN A 306 7.73 8.50 9.70
N GLY A 307 8.91 8.52 10.29
CA GLY A 307 9.85 7.39 10.22
C GLY A 307 10.18 6.77 11.57
N TYR A 308 10.24 5.43 11.62
CA TYR A 308 10.48 4.66 12.84
C TYR A 308 11.76 3.81 12.77
N TYR A 309 12.53 3.85 13.85
CA TYR A 309 13.69 2.99 14.09
C TYR A 309 13.56 2.29 15.45
N MET A 310 13.59 0.96 15.54
CA MET A 310 13.24 -0.01 14.49
C MET A 310 11.73 -0.14 14.34
N TYR A 311 11.24 -0.48 13.15
CA TYR A 311 9.86 -0.94 12.97
C TYR A 311 9.76 -2.48 12.98
N ALA A 312 10.81 -3.15 12.51
CA ALA A 312 10.98 -4.59 12.65
C ALA A 312 12.35 -4.93 13.25
N GLY A 313 12.34 -5.71 14.33
CA GLY A 313 13.54 -6.29 14.92
C GLY A 313 14.12 -7.41 14.06
N GLY A 314 15.14 -8.08 14.57
CA GLY A 314 15.76 -9.24 13.91
C GLY A 314 16.89 -9.85 14.73
N THR A 315 17.75 -10.60 14.06
CA THR A 315 18.91 -11.26 14.67
C THR A 315 20.15 -10.94 13.86
N ASN A 316 21.25 -10.51 14.48
CA ASN A 316 22.52 -10.33 13.80
C ASN A 316 22.95 -11.64 13.11
N PRO A 317 23.50 -11.58 11.88
CA PRO A 317 24.06 -12.75 11.25
C PRO A 317 25.24 -13.29 12.07
N PRO A 318 25.51 -14.61 12.02
CA PRO A 318 26.70 -15.15 12.66
C PRO A 318 27.96 -14.56 12.00
N GLY A 319 28.95 -14.21 12.82
CA GLY A 319 30.26 -13.69 12.41
C GLY A 319 31.37 -14.26 13.27
N GLU A 320 32.59 -14.34 12.74
CA GLU A 320 33.73 -14.93 13.47
C GLU A 320 34.09 -14.13 14.73
N SER A 321 33.99 -12.80 14.65
CA SER A 321 34.31 -11.88 15.75
C SER A 321 33.07 -11.30 16.46
N GLY A 322 31.87 -11.81 16.16
CA GLY A 322 30.62 -11.15 16.49
C GLY A 322 30.31 -9.95 15.59
N MET A 323 29.02 -9.58 15.51
CA MET A 323 28.53 -8.54 14.60
C MET A 323 27.86 -7.36 15.34
N GLN A 324 27.65 -7.50 16.65
CA GLN A 324 27.11 -6.45 17.51
C GLN A 324 28.18 -5.44 17.93
N GLU A 325 27.77 -4.23 18.28
CA GLU A 325 28.64 -3.32 19.04
C GLU A 325 28.88 -3.83 20.47
N SER A 326 30.12 -3.63 20.96
CA SER A 326 30.53 -4.07 22.30
C SER A 326 31.71 -3.27 22.84
N HIS A 327 31.97 -3.39 24.14
CA HIS A 327 33.15 -2.81 24.77
C HIS A 327 34.47 -3.30 24.16
N GLU A 328 34.48 -4.45 23.46
CA GLU A 328 35.67 -4.99 22.80
C GLU A 328 36.15 -4.12 21.62
N THR A 329 35.25 -3.36 20.98
CA THR A 329 35.58 -2.39 19.92
C THR A 329 35.82 -0.98 20.45
N GLY A 330 35.75 -0.78 21.77
CA GLY A 330 35.77 0.54 22.40
C GLY A 330 34.45 1.29 22.28
N TYR A 331 33.36 0.62 21.89
CA TYR A 331 32.03 1.19 21.95
C TYR A 331 31.55 1.28 23.43
N PRO A 332 30.73 2.28 23.82
CA PRO A 332 30.36 2.49 25.22
C PRO A 332 29.38 1.48 25.83
N ASN A 333 28.77 0.58 25.05
CA ASN A 333 27.74 -0.33 25.54
C ASN A 333 27.94 -1.77 25.05
N ASP A 334 27.71 -2.77 25.90
CA ASP A 334 27.59 -4.15 25.42
C ASP A 334 26.15 -4.44 24.97
N MET A 335 25.99 -4.76 23.68
CA MET A 335 24.72 -5.20 23.08
C MET A 335 24.63 -6.75 23.08
N PRO A 336 23.42 -7.33 22.96
CA PRO A 336 23.28 -8.77 22.74
C PRO A 336 24.03 -9.17 21.46
N ARG A 337 24.66 -10.35 21.46
CA ARG A 337 25.53 -10.77 20.35
C ARG A 337 24.72 -11.05 19.08
N LEU A 338 23.54 -11.63 19.26
CA LEU A 338 22.66 -12.09 18.18
C LEU A 338 21.32 -11.34 18.22
N GLY A 339 20.60 -11.37 19.34
CA GLY A 339 19.24 -10.85 19.42
C GLY A 339 19.16 -9.33 19.20
N TYR A 340 18.24 -8.89 18.35
CA TYR A 340 17.99 -7.48 18.08
C TYR A 340 16.47 -7.23 17.91
N ASP A 341 15.69 -7.72 18.86
CA ASP A 341 14.23 -7.56 18.90
C ASP A 341 13.79 -6.08 18.96
N PHE A 342 14.59 -5.25 19.64
CA PHE A 342 14.37 -3.81 19.81
C PHE A 342 13.04 -3.47 20.50
N HIS A 343 12.27 -4.43 21.02
CA HIS A 343 10.86 -4.22 21.36
C HIS A 343 10.07 -3.55 20.23
N ALA A 344 10.44 -3.85 18.98
CA ALA A 344 9.87 -3.21 17.81
C ALA A 344 8.37 -3.59 17.64
N PRO A 345 7.60 -2.79 16.87
CA PRO A 345 6.24 -3.13 16.50
C PRO A 345 6.09 -4.52 15.87
N ILE A 346 7.11 -4.95 15.12
CA ILE A 346 7.28 -6.33 14.67
C ILE A 346 8.53 -6.89 15.34
N GLY A 347 8.36 -7.81 16.29
CA GLY A 347 9.48 -8.40 17.03
C GLY A 347 10.35 -9.33 16.18
N GLU A 348 11.47 -9.76 16.75
CA GLU A 348 12.47 -10.64 16.13
C GLU A 348 11.82 -11.88 15.47
N ALA A 349 10.93 -12.55 16.21
CA ALA A 349 10.34 -13.83 15.82
C ALA A 349 9.18 -13.75 14.81
N GLY A 350 8.57 -12.59 14.58
CA GLY A 350 7.26 -12.64 13.90
C GLY A 350 6.25 -11.64 14.35
N THR A 351 6.26 -11.43 15.65
CA THR A 351 5.04 -11.18 16.39
C THR A 351 4.77 -9.70 16.42
N LEU A 352 3.50 -9.34 16.16
CA LEU A 352 3.07 -7.95 16.29
C LEU A 352 2.99 -7.59 17.78
N ALA A 353 3.76 -6.59 18.18
CA ALA A 353 3.67 -6.00 19.51
C ALA A 353 2.44 -5.06 19.61
N PRO A 354 1.93 -4.75 20.82
CA PRO A 354 0.82 -3.80 20.98
C PRO A 354 1.10 -2.40 20.40
N SER A 355 2.37 -2.00 20.29
CA SER A 355 2.79 -0.74 19.62
C SER A 355 2.42 -0.72 18.13
N HIS A 356 2.39 -1.88 17.46
CA HIS A 356 1.92 -1.98 16.08
C HIS A 356 0.47 -1.52 15.94
N ALA A 357 -0.42 -1.94 16.84
CA ALA A 357 -1.82 -1.55 16.78
C ALA A 357 -2.01 -0.04 17.03
N GLU A 358 -1.28 0.53 17.99
CA GLU A 358 -1.31 1.96 18.28
C GLU A 358 -0.85 2.81 17.09
N LEU A 359 0.29 2.45 16.48
CA LEU A 359 0.83 3.14 15.31
C LEU A 359 -0.03 2.93 14.07
N ARG A 360 -0.54 1.72 13.82
CA ARG A 360 -1.43 1.41 12.69
C ARG A 360 -2.65 2.34 12.64
N ARG A 361 -3.21 2.73 13.79
CA ARG A 361 -4.31 3.70 13.83
C ARG A 361 -3.89 5.10 13.36
N GLN A 362 -2.70 5.55 13.76
CA GLN A 362 -2.15 6.83 13.32
C GLN A 362 -1.85 6.79 11.82
N HIS A 363 -1.33 5.68 11.31
CA HIS A 363 -1.04 5.51 9.89
C HIS A 363 -2.30 5.43 9.04
N ALA A 364 -3.36 4.75 9.52
CA ALA A 364 -4.67 4.76 8.85
C ALA A 364 -5.24 6.19 8.74
N PHE A 365 -5.09 6.99 9.80
CA PHE A 365 -5.43 8.42 9.78
C PHE A 365 -4.60 9.18 8.73
N LEU A 366 -3.29 8.98 8.68
CA LEU A 366 -2.43 9.61 7.67
C LEU A 366 -2.75 9.14 6.25
N ALA A 367 -3.10 7.88 6.03
CA ALA A 367 -3.52 7.38 4.72
C ALA A 367 -4.83 8.03 4.24
N ALA A 368 -5.78 8.26 5.16
CA ALA A 368 -7.07 8.86 4.84
C ALA A 368 -7.03 10.40 4.70
N PHE A 369 -6.26 11.08 5.55
CA PHE A 369 -6.30 12.53 5.69
C PHE A 369 -4.95 13.22 5.40
N GLY A 370 -3.88 12.46 5.21
CA GLY A 370 -2.52 12.94 4.94
C GLY A 370 -2.41 13.93 3.79
N PRO A 371 -3.06 13.71 2.63
CA PRO A 371 -3.01 14.68 1.53
C PRO A 371 -3.53 16.08 1.93
N ARG A 372 -4.55 16.16 2.78
CA ARG A 372 -5.05 17.44 3.32
C ARG A 372 -4.14 17.95 4.44
N LEU A 373 -3.76 17.05 5.36
CA LEU A 373 -2.95 17.38 6.52
C LEU A 373 -1.57 17.93 6.11
N ALA A 374 -0.98 17.41 5.03
CA ALA A 374 0.30 17.85 4.48
C ALA A 374 0.36 19.36 4.27
N GLU A 375 -0.75 19.96 3.82
CA GLU A 375 -0.82 21.40 3.53
C GLU A 375 -1.13 22.25 4.77
N MET A 376 -1.59 21.62 5.84
CA MET A 376 -1.98 22.26 7.09
C MET A 376 -0.76 22.51 7.99
N PRO A 377 -0.33 23.77 8.19
CA PRO A 377 0.67 24.09 9.21
C PRO A 377 0.22 23.73 10.64
N SER A 378 1.18 23.61 11.54
CA SER A 378 0.97 23.37 12.97
C SER A 378 0.95 24.67 13.77
N SER A 379 -0.01 24.78 14.70
CA SER A 379 -0.16 25.89 15.65
C SER A 379 -0.19 25.36 17.08
N LEU A 380 0.52 26.02 17.98
CA LEU A 380 0.53 25.74 19.41
C LEU A 380 -0.44 26.66 20.16
N PRO A 381 -1.03 26.24 21.30
CA PRO A 381 -1.97 27.04 22.06
C PRO A 381 -1.31 28.26 22.73
N ASP A 382 -2.13 29.25 23.11
CA ASP A 382 -1.66 30.43 23.85
C ASP A 382 -1.13 30.06 25.25
N VAL A 383 -1.84 29.14 25.93
CA VAL A 383 -1.42 28.59 27.21
C VAL A 383 -0.56 27.37 26.94
N ARG A 384 0.73 27.48 27.24
CA ARG A 384 1.72 26.43 27.02
C ARG A 384 2.30 25.92 28.33
N PRO A 385 2.71 24.65 28.37
CA PRO A 385 3.49 24.14 29.49
C PRO A 385 4.69 25.04 29.78
N SER A 386 4.93 25.30 31.06
CA SER A 386 6.02 26.18 31.53
C SER A 386 7.43 25.63 31.27
N GLY A 387 7.50 24.33 30.98
CA GLY A 387 8.71 23.59 30.65
C GLY A 387 8.39 22.11 30.64
N VAL A 388 9.42 21.29 30.41
CA VAL A 388 9.20 19.85 30.18
C VAL A 388 8.86 19.11 31.46
N THR A 389 9.08 19.73 32.61
CA THR A 389 8.63 19.22 33.91
C THR A 389 7.16 19.44 34.22
N ASP A 390 6.44 20.26 33.43
CA ASP A 390 5.04 20.61 33.66
C ASP A 390 4.10 19.42 33.40
N ASP A 391 3.33 19.08 34.42
CA ASP A 391 2.36 17.98 34.46
C ASP A 391 0.91 18.47 34.67
N ARG A 392 0.67 19.78 34.66
CA ARG A 392 -0.65 20.40 34.93
C ARG A 392 -1.26 21.06 33.71
N THR A 393 -0.44 21.55 32.80
CA THR A 393 -0.92 22.25 31.60
C THR A 393 -1.25 21.26 30.50
N LEU A 394 -2.51 21.22 30.06
CA LEU A 394 -2.98 20.33 29.00
C LEU A 394 -2.17 20.53 27.71
N ARG A 395 -1.72 19.42 27.11
CA ARG A 395 -0.88 19.43 25.91
C ARG A 395 -1.75 19.17 24.69
N TRP A 396 -1.82 20.15 23.81
CA TRP A 396 -2.56 20.05 22.56
C TRP A 396 -1.95 20.93 21.46
N ALA A 397 -2.28 20.64 20.21
CA ALA A 397 -1.89 21.40 19.03
C ALA A 397 -3.00 21.38 17.97
N LEU A 398 -2.95 22.31 17.03
CA LEU A 398 -3.87 22.38 15.89
C LEU A 398 -3.07 22.27 14.58
N ARG A 399 -3.43 21.33 13.71
CA ARG A 399 -3.05 21.39 12.28
C ARG A 399 -4.22 21.97 11.51
N SER A 400 -4.07 23.10 10.82
CA SER A 400 -5.18 23.76 10.11
C SER A 400 -4.73 24.49 8.85
N ASP A 401 -5.59 24.52 7.82
CA ASP A 401 -5.42 25.34 6.60
C ASP A 401 -6.03 26.74 6.74
N GLY A 402 -6.46 27.12 7.95
CA GLY A 402 -7.20 28.35 8.24
C GLY A 402 -8.71 28.15 8.27
N ARG A 403 -9.25 27.13 7.57
CA ARG A 403 -10.70 26.90 7.44
C ARG A 403 -11.16 25.57 8.07
N SER A 404 -10.30 24.57 8.03
CA SER A 404 -10.51 23.22 8.55
C SER A 404 -9.22 22.66 9.13
N GLY A 405 -9.34 21.64 9.98
CA GLY A 405 -8.16 21.08 10.62
C GLY A 405 -8.42 19.90 11.51
N PHE A 406 -7.41 19.56 12.30
CA PHE A 406 -7.44 18.52 13.31
C PHE A 406 -6.81 19.03 14.59
N LEU A 407 -7.54 18.88 15.70
CA LEU A 407 -7.08 19.15 17.05
C LEU A 407 -6.41 17.88 17.59
N PHE A 408 -5.14 18.00 18.00
CA PHE A 408 -4.36 16.94 18.59
C PHE A 408 -4.26 17.13 20.09
N VAL A 409 -4.53 16.09 20.89
CA VAL A 409 -4.33 16.08 22.34
C VAL A 409 -3.44 14.90 22.70
N ALA A 410 -2.38 15.16 23.46
CA ALA A 410 -1.44 14.13 23.92
C ALA A 410 -1.27 14.21 25.44
N TRP A 411 -1.94 13.31 26.17
CA TRP A 411 -1.95 13.31 27.63
C TRP A 411 -1.36 12.01 28.19
N HIS A 412 -0.12 11.73 27.79
CA HIS A 412 0.63 10.54 28.19
C HIS A 412 2.13 10.84 28.30
N GLN A 413 2.80 10.24 29.28
CA GLN A 413 4.26 10.17 29.34
C GLN A 413 4.73 9.02 30.28
N PRO A 414 5.90 8.40 30.04
CA PRO A 414 6.47 7.38 30.92
C PRO A 414 7.06 8.02 32.18
N HIS A 415 7.41 7.19 33.17
CA HIS A 415 8.15 7.49 34.40
C HIS A 415 7.53 8.53 35.38
N CYS A 416 6.83 9.53 34.87
CA CYS A 416 6.09 10.55 35.61
C CYS A 416 4.63 10.58 35.12
N PRO A 417 3.78 9.58 35.45
CA PRO A 417 2.43 9.49 34.91
C PRO A 417 1.58 10.73 35.21
N LEU A 418 0.82 11.19 34.22
CA LEU A 418 -0.05 12.37 34.35
C LEU A 418 -1.37 11.98 35.04
N PRO A 419 -1.92 12.83 35.93
CA PRO A 419 -3.28 12.65 36.45
C PRO A 419 -4.31 12.95 35.36
N ALA A 420 -5.58 12.57 35.54
CA ALA A 420 -6.64 13.05 34.65
C ALA A 420 -6.68 14.60 34.66
N TYR A 421 -6.76 15.22 33.48
CA TYR A 421 -6.94 16.66 33.37
C TYR A 421 -8.44 16.96 33.43
N HIS A 422 -8.85 17.86 34.32
CA HIS A 422 -10.27 18.14 34.55
C HIS A 422 -10.75 19.40 33.82
N GLY A 423 -11.94 19.32 33.22
CA GLY A 423 -12.62 20.49 32.66
C GLY A 423 -11.99 21.08 31.39
N ALA A 424 -11.42 20.25 30.52
CA ALA A 424 -10.93 20.65 29.21
C ALA A 424 -12.05 21.20 28.32
N ARG A 425 -11.82 22.39 27.79
CA ARG A 425 -12.63 23.01 26.74
C ARG A 425 -11.74 23.90 25.88
N PHE A 426 -11.79 23.69 24.58
CA PHE A 426 -10.93 24.33 23.59
C PHE A 426 -11.68 25.48 22.94
N ARG A 427 -10.98 26.61 22.79
CA ARG A 427 -11.39 27.72 21.94
C ARG A 427 -10.40 27.81 20.79
N ILE A 428 -10.89 27.69 19.57
CA ILE A 428 -10.08 27.69 18.35
C ILE A 428 -10.54 28.83 17.47
N THR A 429 -9.61 29.67 17.03
CA THR A 429 -9.87 30.70 16.01
C THR A 429 -9.37 30.19 14.67
N LEU A 430 -10.27 30.14 13.70
CA LEU A 430 -10.03 29.91 12.28
C LEU A 430 -10.32 31.23 11.55
N ASP A 431 -9.90 31.38 10.29
CA ASP A 431 -9.82 32.64 9.53
C ASP A 431 -10.90 33.68 9.93
N ASP A 432 -12.18 33.32 9.76
CA ASP A 432 -13.32 34.20 10.08
C ASP A 432 -14.25 33.65 11.19
N THR A 433 -13.89 32.56 11.87
CA THR A 433 -14.79 31.86 12.80
C THR A 433 -14.12 31.39 14.08
N GLU A 434 -14.74 31.65 15.22
CA GLU A 434 -14.38 31.05 16.50
C GLU A 434 -15.23 29.79 16.76
N LEU A 435 -14.58 28.71 17.19
CA LEU A 435 -15.22 27.47 17.61
C LEU A 435 -14.89 27.18 19.07
N VAL A 436 -15.90 26.74 19.81
CA VAL A 436 -15.73 26.24 21.19
C VAL A 436 -16.23 24.80 21.25
N LEU A 437 -15.35 23.90 21.68
CA LEU A 437 -15.60 22.46 21.79
C LEU A 437 -14.94 21.88 23.05
N PRO A 438 -15.49 20.85 23.69
CA PRO A 438 -16.80 20.26 23.43
C PRO A 438 -17.95 21.19 23.85
N SER A 439 -19.19 20.71 23.73
CA SER A 439 -20.39 21.45 24.14
C SER A 439 -20.35 21.84 25.64
N ARG A 440 -19.70 21.01 26.45
CA ARG A 440 -19.41 21.19 27.87
C ARG A 440 -17.95 20.84 28.17
N PRO A 441 -17.36 21.34 29.26
CA PRO A 441 -16.04 20.87 29.70
C PRO A 441 -16.04 19.36 29.93
N VAL A 442 -14.97 18.69 29.49
CA VAL A 442 -14.78 17.23 29.66
C VAL A 442 -13.47 16.94 30.38
N ASP A 443 -13.38 15.80 31.03
CA ASP A 443 -12.11 15.33 31.58
C ASP A 443 -11.30 14.62 30.49
N ILE A 444 -9.98 14.78 30.51
CA ILE A 444 -9.03 14.10 29.62
C ILE A 444 -8.26 13.07 30.44
N PRO A 445 -8.58 11.77 30.32
CA PRO A 445 -7.87 10.72 31.05
C PRO A 445 -6.41 10.59 30.63
N ALA A 446 -5.58 10.11 31.56
CA ALA A 446 -4.21 9.71 31.26
C ALA A 446 -4.20 8.67 30.12
N GLY A 447 -3.27 8.81 29.19
CA GLY A 447 -3.15 7.96 28.01
C GLY A 447 -3.92 8.44 26.77
N THR A 448 -4.60 9.59 26.83
CA THR A 448 -5.36 10.12 25.69
C THR A 448 -4.44 10.59 24.55
N LEU A 449 -4.63 10.06 23.34
CA LEU A 449 -3.96 10.47 22.10
C LEU A 449 -4.99 10.82 21.00
N ALA A 450 -5.65 11.98 21.17
CA ALA A 450 -6.84 12.34 20.39
C ALA A 450 -6.54 13.08 19.08
N ARG A 451 -7.32 12.83 18.03
CA ARG A 451 -7.26 13.49 16.69
C ARG A 451 -8.65 13.97 16.28
N TRP A 452 -9.13 15.04 16.91
CA TRP A 452 -10.50 15.51 16.72
C TRP A 452 -10.64 16.33 15.42
N PRO A 453 -11.52 15.94 14.48
CA PRO A 453 -11.73 16.69 13.26
C PRO A 453 -12.40 18.04 13.56
N ILE A 454 -11.99 19.09 12.87
CA ILE A 454 -12.53 20.46 12.95
C ILE A 454 -12.94 20.90 11.54
N ASN A 455 -14.19 21.32 11.36
CA ASN A 455 -14.76 21.74 10.07
C ASN A 455 -14.50 20.73 8.93
N LEU A 456 -14.58 19.44 9.22
CA LEU A 456 -14.35 18.38 8.23
C LEU A 456 -15.60 18.19 7.37
N THR A 457 -15.46 18.42 6.06
CA THR A 457 -16.53 18.14 5.09
C THR A 457 -16.33 16.78 4.42
N ALA A 458 -17.38 15.94 4.46
CA ALA A 458 -17.45 14.65 3.79
C ALA A 458 -18.90 14.34 3.38
N GLY A 459 -19.11 13.77 2.18
CA GLY A 459 -20.46 13.47 1.68
C GLY A 459 -21.38 14.69 1.53
N GLY A 460 -20.81 15.90 1.38
CA GLY A 460 -21.55 17.16 1.38
C GLY A 460 -21.95 17.66 2.77
N VAL A 461 -21.75 16.87 3.83
CA VAL A 461 -22.03 17.24 5.22
C VAL A 461 -20.78 17.86 5.85
N ARG A 462 -20.91 19.03 6.48
CA ARG A 462 -19.85 19.67 7.27
C ARG A 462 -19.99 19.32 8.75
N LEU A 463 -19.00 18.62 9.27
CA LEU A 463 -18.84 18.34 10.69
C LEU A 463 -18.01 19.46 11.31
N ALA A 464 -18.65 20.38 12.04
CA ALA A 464 -17.99 21.50 12.70
C ALA A 464 -16.90 21.02 13.68
N TRP A 465 -17.20 19.95 14.43
CA TRP A 465 -16.22 19.20 15.20
C TRP A 465 -16.77 17.87 15.70
N ALA A 466 -15.89 16.97 16.16
CA ALA A 466 -16.26 15.79 16.94
C ALA A 466 -15.25 15.48 18.05
N THR A 467 -15.72 14.98 19.20
CA THR A 467 -14.87 14.51 20.31
C THR A 467 -14.55 13.01 20.22
N ALA A 468 -14.23 12.56 19.01
CA ALA A 468 -13.75 11.22 18.74
C ALA A 468 -12.64 11.29 17.68
N SER A 469 -11.63 10.46 17.82
CA SER A 469 -10.44 10.46 16.97
C SER A 469 -10.75 10.00 15.56
N ALA A 470 -10.42 10.82 14.55
CA ALA A 470 -10.52 10.44 13.16
C ALA A 470 -9.60 9.25 12.85
N LEU A 471 -10.15 8.22 12.19
CA LEU A 471 -9.42 7.03 11.78
C LEU A 471 -9.33 6.93 10.26
N THR A 472 -10.48 6.91 9.57
CA THR A 472 -10.50 6.78 8.10
C THR A 472 -11.81 7.30 7.49
N LEU A 473 -11.88 7.37 6.16
CA LEU A 473 -13.08 7.71 5.39
C LEU A 473 -13.29 6.66 4.31
N LEU A 474 -14.37 5.88 4.40
CA LEU A 474 -14.71 4.83 3.46
C LEU A 474 -15.51 5.40 2.27
N PRO A 475 -15.15 5.04 1.03
CA PRO A 475 -15.92 5.44 -0.16
C PRO A 475 -17.24 4.67 -0.24
N GLY A 476 -18.23 5.25 -0.92
CA GLY A 476 -19.54 4.65 -1.14
C GLY A 476 -20.55 5.65 -1.69
N ALA A 477 -21.73 5.18 -2.10
CA ALA A 477 -22.82 6.07 -2.53
C ALA A 477 -23.21 7.07 -1.42
N VAL A 478 -23.15 6.61 -0.18
CA VAL A 478 -23.03 7.46 1.02
C VAL A 478 -21.67 7.13 1.63
N PRO A 479 -20.72 8.08 1.69
CA PRO A 479 -19.43 7.83 2.33
C PRO A 479 -19.61 7.61 3.83
N THR A 480 -18.67 6.88 4.45
CA THR A 480 -18.68 6.61 5.89
C THR A 480 -17.42 7.18 6.55
N LEU A 481 -17.58 8.21 7.38
CA LEU A 481 -16.51 8.70 8.25
C LEU A 481 -16.40 7.77 9.47
N VAL A 482 -15.21 7.20 9.66
CA VAL A 482 -14.94 6.29 10.78
C VAL A 482 -14.11 7.04 11.83
N LEU A 483 -14.67 7.13 13.02
CA LEU A 483 -14.04 7.69 14.22
C LEU A 483 -13.84 6.57 15.24
N VAL A 484 -12.89 6.75 16.16
CA VAL A 484 -12.69 5.88 17.32
C VAL A 484 -12.92 6.73 18.56
N ALA A 485 -13.76 6.25 19.48
CA ALA A 485 -13.99 6.92 20.76
C ALA A 485 -12.68 6.96 21.57
N ASP A 486 -12.38 8.12 22.16
CA ASP A 486 -11.27 8.24 23.10
C ASP A 486 -11.74 7.76 24.47
N ALA A 487 -11.00 6.82 25.09
CA ALA A 487 -11.44 6.15 26.31
C ALA A 487 -11.74 7.14 27.44
N GLY A 488 -12.94 7.07 28.01
CA GLY A 488 -13.39 7.95 29.10
C GLY A 488 -13.83 9.36 28.67
N ILE A 489 -13.87 9.66 27.36
CA ILE A 489 -14.38 10.92 26.81
C ILE A 489 -15.69 10.63 26.07
N GLU A 490 -16.72 11.42 26.35
CA GLU A 490 -18.01 11.30 25.67
C GLU A 490 -17.90 11.76 24.20
N ALA A 491 -18.36 10.92 23.28
CA ALA A 491 -18.35 11.23 21.85
C ALA A 491 -19.55 12.13 21.47
N GLU A 492 -19.25 13.33 21.00
CA GLU A 492 -20.17 14.32 20.47
C GLU A 492 -19.86 14.58 18.99
N LEU A 493 -20.91 14.77 18.18
CA LEU A 493 -20.84 15.23 16.80
C LEU A 493 -21.53 16.59 16.69
N ALA A 494 -20.82 17.63 16.26
CA ALA A 494 -21.38 18.93 15.95
C ALA A 494 -21.52 19.10 14.43
N VAL A 495 -22.77 19.10 13.95
CA VAL A 495 -23.09 19.09 12.51
C VAL A 495 -23.65 20.44 12.09
N GLU A 496 -23.16 20.99 10.98
CA GLU A 496 -23.66 22.24 10.42
C GLU A 496 -24.85 21.99 9.48
N ASP A 497 -26.01 22.55 9.82
CA ASP A 497 -27.27 22.43 9.06
C ASP A 497 -28.18 23.66 9.34
N GLY A 498 -27.94 24.76 8.62
CA GLY A 498 -28.54 26.07 8.92
C GLY A 498 -28.13 26.66 10.28
N GLY A 499 -27.10 26.08 10.91
CA GLY A 499 -26.61 26.33 12.27
C GLY A 499 -25.93 25.06 12.84
N VAL A 500 -25.09 25.20 13.86
CA VAL A 500 -24.39 24.05 14.45
C VAL A 500 -25.30 23.33 15.45
N ARG A 501 -25.53 22.03 15.24
CA ARG A 501 -26.29 21.16 16.14
C ARG A 501 -25.38 20.07 16.72
N VAL A 502 -25.28 20.02 18.04
CA VAL A 502 -24.50 18.99 18.75
C VAL A 502 -25.39 17.79 19.06
N ARG A 503 -24.86 16.58 18.81
CA ARG A 503 -25.49 15.30 19.14
C ARG A 503 -24.50 14.42 19.88
N GLN A 504 -24.91 13.86 21.01
CA GLN A 504 -24.17 12.77 21.65
C GLN A 504 -24.35 11.50 20.82
N VAL A 505 -23.28 10.72 20.68
CA VAL A 505 -23.28 9.46 19.93
C VAL A 505 -22.71 8.36 20.79
N ALA A 506 -23.49 7.30 20.97
CA ALA A 506 -23.00 6.08 21.61
C ALA A 506 -22.04 5.35 20.64
N PRO A 507 -20.79 5.07 21.04
CA PRO A 507 -19.89 4.26 20.23
C PRO A 507 -20.46 2.85 20.01
N GLY A 508 -20.25 2.30 18.83
CA GLY A 508 -20.76 0.99 18.44
C GLY A 508 -20.36 0.57 17.03
N LEU A 509 -20.88 -0.56 16.58
CA LEU A 509 -20.55 -1.15 15.27
C LEU A 509 -21.50 -0.74 14.14
N SER A 510 -22.43 0.19 14.41
CA SER A 510 -23.41 0.70 13.46
C SER A 510 -23.26 2.20 13.27
N PRO A 511 -23.35 2.73 12.04
CA PRO A 511 -23.18 4.15 11.79
C PRO A 511 -24.45 4.96 12.12
N VAL A 512 -24.27 6.20 12.53
CA VAL A 512 -25.32 7.23 12.55
C VAL A 512 -25.35 7.92 11.19
N ARG A 513 -26.54 8.01 10.57
CA ARG A 513 -26.71 8.77 9.33
C ARG A 513 -26.97 10.24 9.61
N LEU A 514 -26.16 11.10 8.99
CA LEU A 514 -26.33 12.55 8.97
C LEU A 514 -26.87 12.95 7.59
N THR A 515 -27.99 13.66 7.59
CA THR A 515 -28.60 14.23 6.38
C THR A 515 -28.77 15.73 6.60
N THR A 516 -28.24 16.53 5.68
CA THR A 516 -28.42 17.98 5.62
C THR A 516 -28.90 18.37 4.23
N ASP A 517 -29.31 19.63 4.03
CA ASP A 517 -29.67 20.13 2.70
C ASP A 517 -28.51 20.03 1.68
N ALA A 518 -27.26 19.96 2.17
CA ALA A 518 -26.05 19.91 1.36
C ALA A 518 -25.55 18.49 1.04
N GLY A 519 -26.01 17.46 1.75
CA GLY A 519 -25.56 16.09 1.50
C GLY A 519 -25.91 15.06 2.56
N VAL A 520 -25.32 13.87 2.42
CA VAL A 520 -25.53 12.71 3.30
C VAL A 520 -24.20 12.07 3.65
N LEU A 521 -24.00 11.79 4.94
CA LEU A 521 -22.80 11.17 5.49
C LEU A 521 -23.18 10.14 6.55
N ASP A 522 -22.62 8.94 6.47
CA ASP A 522 -22.66 8.00 7.59
C ASP A 522 -21.44 8.25 8.49
N VAL A 523 -21.64 8.26 9.81
CA VAL A 523 -20.56 8.40 10.81
C VAL A 523 -20.58 7.19 11.72
N LEU A 524 -19.51 6.39 11.67
CA LEU A 524 -19.30 5.22 12.51
C LEU A 524 -18.32 5.58 13.63
N VAL A 525 -18.77 5.61 14.88
CA VAL A 525 -17.91 5.83 16.05
C VAL A 525 -17.63 4.48 16.69
N LEU A 526 -16.46 3.92 16.46
CA LEU A 526 -16.04 2.64 17.03
C LEU A 526 -15.77 2.78 18.54
N PRO A 527 -16.11 1.77 19.35
CA PRO A 527 -15.75 1.74 20.77
C PRO A 527 -14.23 1.73 20.97
N ALA A 528 -13.75 2.37 22.04
CA ALA A 528 -12.31 2.49 22.34
C ALA A 528 -11.62 1.12 22.48
N GLU A 529 -12.33 0.12 22.99
CA GLU A 529 -11.86 -1.26 23.17
C GLU A 529 -11.61 -1.99 21.85
N THR A 530 -12.29 -1.61 20.76
CA THR A 530 -12.09 -2.21 19.43
C THR A 530 -10.88 -1.64 18.69
N ALA A 531 -10.25 -0.60 19.25
CA ALA A 531 -9.21 0.14 18.58
C ALA A 531 -7.95 -0.70 18.31
N GLY A 532 -7.64 -1.69 19.16
CA GLY A 532 -6.53 -2.63 18.95
C GLY A 532 -6.78 -3.63 17.81
N SER A 533 -8.05 -3.99 17.60
CA SER A 533 -8.51 -4.99 16.64
C SER A 533 -8.96 -4.39 15.31
N THR A 534 -8.87 -3.06 15.16
CA THR A 534 -9.31 -2.36 13.95
C THR A 534 -8.18 -2.29 12.92
N TRP A 535 -8.51 -2.67 11.69
CA TRP A 535 -7.62 -2.66 10.53
C TRP A 535 -8.24 -1.90 9.37
N VAL A 536 -7.43 -1.15 8.64
CA VAL A 536 -7.85 -0.44 7.42
C VAL A 536 -6.97 -0.94 6.28
N CYS A 537 -7.56 -1.69 5.35
CA CYS A 537 -6.87 -2.18 4.16
C CYS A 537 -7.07 -1.16 3.03
N GLU A 538 -5.99 -0.53 2.56
CA GLU A 538 -6.04 0.44 1.44
C GLU A 538 -5.97 -0.26 0.07
N ASP A 539 -5.36 -1.45 0.01
CA ASP A 539 -5.11 -2.21 -1.22
C ASP A 539 -6.39 -2.91 -1.71
N GLY A 540 -6.58 -3.00 -3.04
CA GLY A 540 -7.83 -3.52 -3.63
C GLY A 540 -9.09 -2.66 -3.39
N GLY A 541 -8.94 -1.49 -2.75
CA GLY A 541 -10.02 -0.57 -2.37
C GLY A 541 -10.20 -0.53 -0.84
N ARG A 542 -10.36 0.67 -0.29
CA ARG A 542 -10.36 0.91 1.17
C ARG A 542 -11.45 0.11 1.90
N ARG A 543 -11.05 -0.82 2.77
CA ARG A 543 -11.92 -1.66 3.62
C ARG A 543 -11.63 -1.45 5.10
N LEU A 544 -12.67 -1.45 5.92
CA LEU A 544 -12.56 -1.49 7.38
C LEU A 544 -12.80 -2.93 7.87
N LEU A 545 -11.88 -3.46 8.65
CA LEU A 545 -11.91 -4.82 9.19
C LEU A 545 -11.76 -4.81 10.71
N LEU A 546 -12.36 -5.79 11.39
CA LEU A 546 -12.17 -6.06 12.81
C LEU A 546 -11.65 -7.49 13.00
N SER A 547 -10.52 -7.64 13.69
CA SER A 547 -9.94 -8.93 14.08
C SER A 547 -8.86 -8.75 15.15
N ASP A 548 -8.82 -9.67 16.12
CA ASP A 548 -7.70 -9.81 17.07
C ASP A 548 -6.55 -10.62 16.48
N ASP A 549 -6.79 -11.36 15.40
CA ASP A 549 -5.77 -12.11 14.68
C ASP A 549 -4.91 -11.16 13.84
N GLU A 550 -3.70 -11.61 13.48
CA GLU A 550 -2.81 -10.85 12.60
C GLU A 550 -3.36 -10.88 11.17
N LEU A 551 -3.69 -9.69 10.64
CA LEU A 551 -4.10 -9.50 9.25
C LEU A 551 -2.95 -8.97 8.40
N ARG A 552 -2.83 -9.53 7.20
CA ARG A 552 -1.91 -9.11 6.13
C ARG A 552 -2.68 -9.10 4.82
N TRP A 553 -2.19 -8.43 3.78
CA TRP A 553 -2.81 -8.49 2.45
C TRP A 553 -1.79 -8.26 1.34
N GLY A 554 -2.13 -8.69 0.13
CA GLY A 554 -1.42 -8.36 -1.09
C GLY A 554 -1.96 -7.09 -1.75
N PRO A 555 -1.36 -6.67 -2.89
CA PRO A 555 -1.84 -5.53 -3.68
C PRO A 555 -3.29 -5.65 -4.16
N ASP A 556 -3.84 -6.86 -4.21
CA ASP A 556 -5.23 -7.16 -4.57
C ASP A 556 -6.24 -6.92 -3.42
N GLY A 557 -5.76 -6.59 -2.21
CA GLY A 557 -6.59 -6.38 -1.02
C GLY A 557 -7.11 -7.67 -0.38
N ARG A 558 -6.62 -8.84 -0.82
CA ARG A 558 -7.00 -10.15 -0.29
C ARG A 558 -6.36 -10.37 1.07
N VAL A 559 -7.21 -10.63 2.09
CA VAL A 559 -6.75 -10.76 3.47
C VAL A 559 -6.11 -12.13 3.69
N THR A 560 -4.93 -12.16 4.27
CA THR A 560 -4.26 -13.33 4.84
C THR A 560 -4.26 -13.18 6.35
N VAL A 561 -4.67 -14.24 7.05
CA VAL A 561 -4.80 -14.26 8.51
C VAL A 561 -3.79 -15.25 9.08
N ARG A 562 -3.03 -14.81 10.08
CA ARG A 562 -2.24 -15.69 10.94
C ARG A 562 -2.95 -15.82 12.29
N ALA A 563 -3.38 -17.04 12.62
CA ALA A 563 -4.18 -17.31 13.81
C ALA A 563 -3.66 -18.55 14.56
N THR A 564 -3.91 -18.59 15.87
CA THR A 564 -3.65 -19.77 16.72
C THR A 564 -4.82 -20.76 16.74
N GLY A 565 -5.95 -20.40 16.11
CA GLY A 565 -7.18 -21.18 16.05
C GLY A 565 -8.04 -20.78 14.85
N THR A 566 -9.37 -20.92 14.98
CA THR A 566 -10.30 -20.48 13.93
C THR A 566 -10.27 -18.95 13.81
N PRO A 567 -9.83 -18.39 12.67
CA PRO A 567 -9.73 -16.95 12.49
C PRO A 567 -11.11 -16.29 12.57
N ARG A 568 -11.17 -15.11 13.18
CA ARG A 568 -12.38 -14.28 13.21
C ARG A 568 -12.07 -12.92 12.60
N VAL A 569 -12.67 -12.66 11.44
CA VAL A 569 -12.46 -11.42 10.71
C VAL A 569 -13.80 -10.89 10.27
N GLN A 570 -14.16 -9.70 10.73
CA GLN A 570 -15.36 -9.01 10.28
C GLN A 570 -14.99 -7.90 9.31
N ALA A 571 -15.74 -7.76 8.23
CA ALA A 571 -15.61 -6.66 7.28
C ALA A 571 -16.84 -5.75 7.35
N TYR A 572 -16.61 -4.44 7.42
CA TYR A 572 -17.69 -3.46 7.33
C TYR A 572 -18.19 -3.35 5.89
N ASP A 573 -19.50 -3.54 5.71
CA ASP A 573 -20.20 -3.29 4.44
C ASP A 573 -20.90 -1.91 4.51
N PRO A 574 -20.43 -0.90 3.76
CA PRO A 574 -21.07 0.43 3.72
C PRO A 574 -22.50 0.42 3.20
N HIS A 575 -22.87 -0.54 2.33
CA HIS A 575 -24.23 -0.64 1.80
C HIS A 575 -25.18 -1.22 2.85
N ALA A 576 -24.77 -2.32 3.52
CA ALA A 576 -25.55 -2.91 4.62
C ALA A 576 -25.47 -2.08 5.92
N ARG A 577 -24.52 -1.15 6.02
CA ARG A 577 -24.23 -0.33 7.21
C ARG A 577 -23.94 -1.18 8.45
N ALA A 578 -23.27 -2.32 8.25
CA ALA A 578 -23.02 -3.30 9.29
C ALA A 578 -21.73 -4.08 9.04
N PHE A 579 -21.18 -4.66 10.10
CA PHE A 579 -20.10 -5.64 9.99
C PHE A 579 -20.66 -7.02 9.63
N THR A 580 -19.95 -7.73 8.77
CA THR A 580 -20.26 -9.10 8.34
C THR A 580 -19.03 -9.98 8.52
N GLU A 581 -19.23 -11.24 8.91
CA GLU A 581 -18.12 -12.20 9.00
C GLU A 581 -17.55 -12.47 7.60
N LEU A 582 -16.24 -12.33 7.49
CA LEU A 582 -15.49 -12.68 6.30
C LEU A 582 -15.22 -14.19 6.34
N ALA A 583 -15.65 -14.92 5.31
CA ALA A 583 -15.46 -16.35 5.22
C ALA A 583 -13.97 -16.68 4.98
N ILE A 584 -13.21 -16.90 6.05
CA ILE A 584 -11.81 -17.35 5.99
C ILE A 584 -11.77 -18.86 6.26
N PRO A 585 -11.23 -19.69 5.34
CA PRO A 585 -11.07 -21.12 5.57
C PRO A 585 -10.22 -21.38 6.82
N SER A 586 -10.66 -22.29 7.68
CA SER A 586 -9.93 -22.69 8.87
C SER A 586 -9.43 -24.13 8.75
N GLY A 587 -8.24 -24.38 9.29
CA GLY A 587 -7.65 -25.71 9.46
C GLY A 587 -7.44 -26.02 10.95
N PRO A 588 -7.14 -27.28 11.31
CA PRO A 588 -6.83 -27.64 12.69
C PRO A 588 -5.48 -27.03 13.09
N ALA A 589 -5.50 -25.97 13.90
CA ALA A 589 -4.28 -25.43 14.50
C ALA A 589 -3.83 -26.34 15.65
N PRO A 590 -2.53 -26.61 15.80
CA PRO A 590 -2.00 -27.44 16.90
C PRO A 590 -2.17 -26.75 18.27
N GLY A 591 -2.54 -25.46 18.27
CA GLY A 591 -2.75 -24.68 19.49
C GLY A 591 -1.43 -24.44 20.21
N ALA A 592 -1.49 -24.39 21.54
CA ALA A 592 -0.31 -24.04 22.32
C ALA A 592 -0.11 -24.94 23.53
N VAL A 593 1.10 -25.52 23.60
CA VAL A 593 1.49 -26.64 24.47
C VAL A 593 2.62 -26.19 25.39
N ASP A 594 2.53 -26.51 26.68
CA ASP A 594 3.64 -26.26 27.61
C ASP A 594 4.79 -27.24 27.31
N ALA A 595 5.99 -26.71 27.12
CA ALA A 595 7.17 -27.52 26.84
C ALA A 595 7.75 -28.07 28.14
N ALA A 596 8.24 -29.32 28.11
CA ALA A 596 8.97 -29.87 29.24
C ALA A 596 10.31 -29.14 29.39
N VAL A 597 10.67 -28.75 30.62
CA VAL A 597 11.95 -28.09 30.91
C VAL A 597 12.78 -29.01 31.79
N GLU A 598 13.78 -29.66 31.20
CA GLU A 598 14.64 -30.64 31.88
C GLU A 598 15.98 -30.00 32.27
N PRO A 599 16.30 -29.85 33.56
CA PRO A 599 17.61 -29.34 33.97
C PRO A 599 18.71 -30.32 33.57
N ARG A 600 19.71 -29.83 32.83
CA ARG A 600 20.90 -30.59 32.41
C ARG A 600 22.13 -30.21 33.24
N ARG A 601 22.24 -28.94 33.60
CA ARG A 601 23.30 -28.42 34.46
C ARG A 601 22.73 -27.29 35.31
N ALA A 602 23.01 -27.32 36.61
CA ALA A 602 22.66 -26.22 37.51
C ALA A 602 23.59 -25.02 37.26
N ALA A 603 23.09 -23.81 37.46
CA ALA A 603 23.92 -22.61 37.49
C ALA A 603 24.92 -22.66 38.66
N ALA A 604 25.95 -21.80 38.59
CA ALA A 604 26.83 -21.57 39.72
C ALA A 604 26.04 -21.11 40.97
N ALA A 605 26.45 -21.61 42.14
CA ALA A 605 25.81 -21.29 43.42
C ALA A 605 25.91 -19.79 43.78
N THR A 606 26.89 -19.09 43.21
CA THR A 606 27.07 -17.65 43.35
C THR A 606 27.65 -17.11 42.04
N VAL A 607 27.06 -16.02 41.54
CA VAL A 607 27.59 -15.26 40.40
C VAL A 607 28.20 -13.93 40.86
N PRO A 608 29.16 -13.36 40.11
CA PRO A 608 29.65 -12.01 40.35
C PRO A 608 28.53 -10.96 40.29
N VAL A 609 28.69 -9.88 41.07
CA VAL A 609 27.80 -8.72 40.98
C VAL A 609 28.02 -7.93 39.69
N THR A 610 29.27 -7.93 39.19
CA THR A 610 29.70 -7.27 37.96
C THR A 610 30.74 -8.12 37.23
N TYR A 611 30.88 -7.97 35.91
CA TYR A 611 31.85 -8.69 35.08
C TYR A 611 32.98 -7.82 34.51
N GLY A 612 33.05 -6.56 34.94
CA GLY A 612 33.99 -5.56 34.43
C GLY A 612 33.27 -4.27 34.08
N LYS A 613 34.04 -3.26 33.68
CA LYS A 613 33.51 -1.97 33.25
C LYS A 613 34.31 -1.41 32.08
N HIS A 614 33.63 -0.64 31.24
CA HIS A 614 34.23 0.22 30.24
C HIS A 614 33.55 1.60 30.32
N ASP A 615 34.33 2.68 30.35
CA ASP A 615 33.84 4.05 30.53
C ASP A 615 32.76 4.22 31.63
N GLY A 616 32.96 3.52 32.76
CA GLY A 616 32.04 3.54 33.90
C GLY A 616 30.78 2.66 33.77
N ARG A 617 30.49 2.11 32.58
CA ARG A 617 29.36 1.21 32.31
C ARG A 617 29.73 -0.26 32.53
N GLU A 618 28.78 -1.04 33.03
CA GLU A 618 29.00 -2.48 33.30
C GLU A 618 29.19 -3.26 32.00
N SER A 619 30.17 -4.15 31.98
CA SER A 619 30.39 -5.08 30.87
C SER A 619 29.55 -6.35 31.03
N ALA A 620 29.07 -6.88 29.90
CA ALA A 620 28.49 -8.21 29.83
C ALA A 620 29.55 -9.29 30.10
N PRO A 621 29.16 -10.47 30.61
CA PRO A 621 30.09 -11.59 30.77
C PRO A 621 30.64 -12.06 29.43
N THR A 622 31.91 -12.49 29.39
CA THR A 622 32.46 -13.15 28.19
C THR A 622 31.75 -14.49 27.94
N PRO A 623 31.77 -15.02 26.70
CA PRO A 623 31.15 -16.32 26.40
C PRO A 623 31.64 -17.46 27.30
N GLU A 624 32.93 -17.48 27.65
CA GLU A 624 33.51 -18.51 28.52
C GLU A 624 32.96 -18.39 29.95
N VAL A 625 32.92 -17.17 30.50
CA VAL A 625 32.34 -16.91 31.83
C VAL A 625 30.85 -17.23 31.86
N PHE A 626 30.12 -16.88 30.81
CA PHE A 626 28.71 -17.24 30.67
C PHE A 626 28.52 -18.77 30.68
N ASP A 627 29.29 -19.50 29.88
CA ASP A 627 29.20 -20.95 29.80
C ASP A 627 29.55 -21.63 31.12
N ASP A 628 30.55 -21.13 31.86
CA ASP A 628 30.90 -21.69 33.15
C ASP A 628 29.80 -21.49 34.22
N LEU A 629 29.11 -20.35 34.20
CA LEU A 629 28.19 -19.95 35.28
C LEU A 629 26.72 -20.24 35.01
N ALA A 630 26.28 -20.35 33.75
CA ALA A 630 24.88 -20.49 33.38
C ALA A 630 24.28 -21.86 33.74
N ALA A 631 22.99 -21.86 34.08
CA ALA A 631 22.18 -23.09 34.09
C ALA A 631 21.86 -23.51 32.66
N VAL A 632 21.77 -24.82 32.42
CA VAL A 632 21.39 -25.39 31.12
C VAL A 632 20.15 -26.24 31.29
N TYR A 633 19.15 -25.95 30.48
CA TYR A 633 17.89 -26.70 30.39
C TYR A 633 17.72 -27.26 28.99
N ARG A 634 17.31 -28.52 28.87
CA ARG A 634 16.82 -29.09 27.61
C ARG A 634 15.31 -28.85 27.53
N LEU A 635 14.83 -28.43 26.37
CA LEU A 635 13.42 -28.19 26.12
C LEU A 635 12.82 -29.38 25.36
N GLY A 636 11.78 -30.01 25.92
CA GLY A 636 10.97 -31.02 25.27
C GLY A 636 9.88 -30.37 24.42
N LEU A 637 10.12 -30.29 23.11
CA LEU A 637 9.21 -29.67 22.15
C LEU A 637 8.27 -30.72 21.53
N PRO A 638 7.03 -30.35 21.16
CA PRO A 638 6.12 -31.28 20.49
C PRO A 638 6.56 -31.54 19.04
N ASP A 639 6.29 -32.75 18.53
CA ASP A 639 6.74 -33.20 17.19
C ASP A 639 6.35 -32.23 16.06
N TRP A 640 5.16 -31.63 16.13
CA TRP A 640 4.67 -30.68 15.12
C TRP A 640 5.47 -29.37 15.08
N ALA A 641 6.25 -29.04 16.12
CA ALA A 641 7.00 -27.79 16.17
C ALA A 641 8.13 -27.70 15.13
N ALA A 642 8.56 -28.84 14.59
CA ALA A 642 9.54 -28.90 13.49
C ALA A 642 8.90 -28.67 12.11
N ASP A 643 7.57 -28.71 12.00
CA ASP A 643 6.86 -28.52 10.74
C ASP A 643 6.73 -27.02 10.42
N PRO A 644 7.34 -26.53 9.31
CA PRO A 644 7.30 -25.13 8.94
C PRO A 644 5.88 -24.60 8.68
N THR A 645 4.87 -25.45 8.39
CA THR A 645 3.51 -24.97 8.14
C THR A 645 2.78 -24.47 9.39
N HIS A 646 3.30 -24.81 10.58
CA HIS A 646 2.72 -24.42 11.87
C HIS A 646 3.37 -23.20 12.48
N ASP A 647 4.39 -22.63 11.84
CA ASP A 647 5.07 -21.39 12.25
C ASP A 647 5.27 -21.27 13.77
N ALA A 648 5.92 -22.30 14.33
CA ALA A 648 5.98 -22.56 15.76
C ALA A 648 6.81 -21.51 16.52
N LEU A 649 6.16 -20.83 17.47
CA LEU A 649 6.79 -19.85 18.36
C LEU A 649 7.07 -20.48 19.72
N LEU A 650 8.31 -20.42 20.17
CA LEU A 650 8.73 -20.73 21.53
C LEU A 650 8.60 -19.48 22.40
N GLU A 651 7.68 -19.50 23.35
CA GLU A 651 7.49 -18.47 24.36
C GLU A 651 8.19 -18.90 25.65
N ILE A 652 9.08 -18.05 26.17
CA ILE A 652 9.86 -18.28 27.38
C ILE A 652 9.59 -17.14 28.37
N ASP A 653 8.90 -17.44 29.45
CA ASP A 653 8.78 -16.58 30.63
C ASP A 653 9.90 -16.99 31.59
N TRP A 654 10.92 -16.11 31.73
CA TRP A 654 12.14 -16.40 32.46
C TRP A 654 12.57 -15.18 33.29
N ALA A 655 13.53 -15.41 34.18
CA ALA A 655 14.27 -14.36 34.85
C ALA A 655 15.72 -14.78 35.08
N GLY A 656 16.63 -13.83 34.92
CA GLY A 656 18.06 -14.03 35.01
C GLY A 656 18.79 -12.76 34.57
N ASP A 657 20.04 -12.92 34.18
CA ASP A 657 20.88 -11.84 33.67
C ASP A 657 20.93 -11.87 32.14
N VAL A 658 21.59 -12.90 31.61
CA VAL A 658 21.76 -13.19 30.19
C VAL A 658 21.11 -14.53 29.87
N GLY A 659 20.36 -14.58 28.77
CA GLY A 659 19.76 -15.79 28.23
C GLY A 659 20.31 -16.08 26.84
N GLN A 660 20.58 -17.36 26.55
CA GLN A 660 21.00 -17.81 25.22
C GLN A 660 20.24 -19.09 24.85
N LEU A 661 19.65 -19.10 23.65
CA LEU A 661 19.04 -20.30 23.09
C LEU A 661 20.03 -20.95 22.15
N ARG A 662 20.18 -22.27 22.25
CA ARG A 662 21.03 -23.06 21.35
C ARG A 662 20.22 -24.16 20.67
N VAL A 663 20.46 -24.36 19.38
CA VAL A 663 19.97 -25.51 18.59
C VAL A 663 21.18 -26.35 18.20
N ASP A 664 21.17 -27.63 18.55
CA ASP A 664 22.28 -28.56 18.32
C ASP A 664 23.64 -28.01 18.81
N GLY A 665 23.60 -27.35 19.97
CA GLY A 665 24.78 -26.76 20.62
C GLY A 665 25.24 -25.42 20.03
N ARG A 666 24.61 -24.91 18.96
CA ARG A 666 24.95 -23.61 18.35
C ARG A 666 24.05 -22.50 18.89
N PRO A 667 24.58 -21.36 19.36
CA PRO A 667 23.78 -20.17 19.68
C PRO A 667 22.99 -19.69 18.46
N VAL A 668 21.70 -19.45 18.66
CA VAL A 668 20.79 -19.00 17.58
C VAL A 668 20.19 -17.63 17.87
N THR A 669 20.03 -17.28 19.14
CA THR A 669 19.65 -15.95 19.61
C THR A 669 20.02 -15.81 21.09
N ASP A 670 20.15 -14.58 21.57
CA ASP A 670 20.47 -14.23 22.95
C ASP A 670 19.75 -12.96 23.39
N ARG A 671 19.64 -12.76 24.70
CA ARG A 671 18.89 -11.63 25.26
C ARG A 671 19.36 -11.28 26.67
N PHE A 672 19.35 -9.99 26.99
CA PHE A 672 19.42 -9.51 28.36
C PHE A 672 18.03 -9.41 28.97
N TRP A 673 17.85 -9.91 30.19
CA TRP A 673 16.54 -9.93 30.83
C TRP A 673 16.10 -8.52 31.25
N ASP A 674 14.92 -8.11 30.79
CA ASP A 674 14.27 -6.82 31.07
C ASP A 674 12.87 -7.00 31.72
N GLY A 675 12.55 -8.23 32.12
CA GLY A 675 11.24 -8.63 32.65
C GLY A 675 10.17 -8.97 31.61
N SER A 676 10.49 -8.89 30.31
CA SER A 676 9.59 -9.32 29.24
C SER A 676 9.76 -10.80 28.87
N ARG A 677 8.72 -11.34 28.25
CA ARG A 677 8.73 -12.66 27.62
C ARG A 677 9.67 -12.67 26.43
N TRP A 678 10.44 -13.75 26.30
CA TRP A 678 11.24 -14.00 25.10
C TRP A 678 10.47 -14.91 24.14
N ILE A 679 10.34 -14.47 22.89
CA ILE A 679 9.64 -15.21 21.84
C ILE A 679 10.65 -15.52 20.74
N VAL A 680 10.77 -16.79 20.36
CA VAL A 680 11.69 -17.26 19.31
C VAL A 680 10.91 -18.08 18.30
N ASN A 681 11.11 -17.82 17.00
CA ASN A 681 10.57 -18.68 15.96
C ASN A 681 11.49 -19.89 15.80
N LEU A 682 10.98 -21.09 16.09
CA LEU A 682 11.81 -22.31 16.09
C LEU A 682 12.34 -22.64 14.69
N HIS A 683 11.53 -22.45 13.65
CA HIS A 683 11.96 -22.73 12.28
C HIS A 683 13.07 -21.76 11.84
N ASP A 684 12.92 -20.47 12.15
CA ASP A 684 13.89 -19.43 11.80
C ASP A 684 15.20 -19.60 12.60
N ALA A 685 15.11 -20.07 13.84
CA ALA A 685 16.23 -20.48 14.67
C ALA A 685 16.93 -21.77 14.18
N GLY A 686 16.44 -22.40 13.10
CA GLY A 686 17.05 -23.59 12.52
C GLY A 686 16.67 -24.91 13.19
N TYR A 687 15.67 -24.93 14.09
CA TYR A 687 15.14 -26.17 14.65
C TYR A 687 14.50 -27.02 13.56
N ARG A 688 14.87 -28.30 13.51
CA ARG A 688 14.35 -29.30 12.58
C ARG A 688 14.06 -30.59 13.34
N ASP A 689 13.35 -31.51 12.71
CA ASP A 689 12.99 -32.78 13.33
C ASP A 689 14.22 -33.53 13.85
N GLY A 690 14.15 -34.00 15.09
CA GLY A 690 15.25 -34.64 15.82
C GLY A 690 16.32 -33.69 16.40
N GLY A 691 16.24 -32.38 16.18
CA GLY A 691 17.16 -31.40 16.74
C GLY A 691 17.03 -31.23 18.26
N GLU A 692 18.10 -30.84 18.95
CA GLU A 692 18.06 -30.54 20.39
C GLU A 692 18.04 -29.03 20.63
N VAL A 693 17.05 -28.56 21.40
CA VAL A 693 16.96 -27.17 21.84
C VAL A 693 17.34 -27.07 23.32
N THR A 694 18.34 -26.24 23.61
CA THR A 694 18.78 -25.97 24.99
C THR A 694 18.69 -24.47 25.32
N LEU A 695 18.21 -24.18 26.52
CA LEU A 695 18.11 -22.84 27.07
C LEU A 695 19.21 -22.67 28.13
N HIS A 696 20.07 -21.68 27.94
CA HIS A 696 21.19 -21.35 28.83
C HIS A 696 20.87 -20.03 29.53
N LEU A 697 20.79 -20.02 30.85
CA LEU A 697 20.41 -18.84 31.63
C LEU A 697 21.44 -18.56 32.73
N LEU A 698 21.99 -17.35 32.72
CA LEU A 698 22.87 -16.85 33.77
C LEU A 698 22.02 -16.22 34.90
N PRO A 699 22.26 -16.55 36.19
CA PRO A 699 21.63 -15.83 37.30
C PRO A 699 22.01 -14.35 37.34
N LEU A 700 21.09 -13.49 37.81
CA LEU A 700 21.37 -12.08 38.06
C LEU A 700 21.56 -11.84 39.56
N ALA A 701 22.73 -11.32 39.96
CA ALA A 701 22.98 -10.97 41.36
C ALA A 701 22.03 -9.87 41.85
N ALA A 702 21.48 -10.01 43.06
CA ALA A 702 20.54 -9.05 43.64
C ALA A 702 21.15 -7.64 43.81
N GLY A 703 22.46 -7.56 44.03
CA GLY A 703 23.23 -6.32 44.12
C GLY A 703 23.64 -5.72 42.78
N SER A 704 23.21 -6.30 41.64
CA SER A 704 23.64 -5.84 40.32
C SER A 704 23.18 -4.40 40.02
N PRO A 705 24.09 -3.52 39.56
CA PRO A 705 23.78 -2.13 39.26
C PRO A 705 23.09 -1.93 37.89
N VAL A 706 22.88 -3.00 37.10
CA VAL A 706 22.21 -2.91 35.79
C VAL A 706 20.81 -2.34 35.93
N SER A 707 20.44 -1.34 35.14
CA SER A 707 19.13 -0.69 35.21
C SER A 707 18.04 -1.56 34.59
N LEU A 708 16.94 -1.74 35.32
CA LEU A 708 15.82 -2.62 34.98
C LEU A 708 14.49 -1.86 35.09
N PRO A 709 13.46 -2.24 34.33
CA PRO A 709 12.10 -1.75 34.55
C PRO A 709 11.64 -2.04 35.99
N PRO A 710 10.83 -1.17 36.62
CA PRO A 710 10.52 -1.26 38.06
C PRO A 710 10.06 -2.65 38.53
N ALA A 711 9.12 -3.29 37.82
CA ALA A 711 8.64 -4.62 38.17
C ALA A 711 9.72 -5.72 38.10
N ALA A 712 10.68 -5.60 37.17
CA ALA A 712 11.80 -6.53 37.07
C ALA A 712 12.81 -6.29 38.20
N ARG A 713 13.05 -5.01 38.57
CA ARG A 713 13.87 -4.65 39.73
C ARG A 713 13.28 -5.19 41.03
N ASP A 714 11.98 -5.02 41.26
CA ASP A 714 11.30 -5.50 42.46
C ASP A 714 11.42 -7.02 42.59
N ARG A 715 11.28 -7.74 41.47
CA ARG A 715 11.48 -9.18 41.42
C ARG A 715 12.91 -9.59 41.76
N LEU A 716 13.91 -8.88 41.26
CA LEU A 716 15.32 -9.14 41.57
C LEU A 716 15.62 -8.95 43.07
N VAL A 717 15.23 -7.80 43.62
CA VAL A 717 15.49 -7.47 45.04
C VAL A 717 14.77 -8.44 45.98
N GLY A 718 13.59 -8.92 45.60
CA GLY A 718 12.83 -9.91 46.38
C GLY A 718 13.49 -11.28 46.56
N THR A 719 14.52 -11.63 45.77
CA THR A 719 15.19 -12.94 45.85
C THR A 719 16.25 -13.04 46.96
N GLY A 720 16.76 -11.92 47.46
CA GLY A 720 17.74 -11.85 48.54
C GLY A 720 19.21 -12.14 48.16
N SER A 721 19.48 -12.98 47.15
CA SER A 721 20.86 -13.30 46.71
C SER A 721 21.09 -13.16 45.20
N GLN A 722 20.49 -14.03 44.39
CA GLN A 722 20.52 -13.98 42.94
C GLN A 722 19.20 -14.51 42.35
N LEU A 723 18.76 -13.92 41.25
CA LEU A 723 17.54 -14.29 40.53
C LEU A 723 17.88 -15.21 39.37
N LEU A 724 17.30 -16.40 39.37
CA LEU A 724 17.24 -17.31 38.23
C LEU A 724 15.88 -18.03 38.27
N ALA A 725 15.11 -17.95 37.19
CA ALA A 725 13.84 -18.64 37.09
C ALA A 725 13.49 -18.98 35.63
N VAL A 726 12.85 -20.13 35.45
CA VAL A 726 12.09 -20.48 34.23
C VAL A 726 10.65 -20.66 34.69
N ASP A 727 9.84 -19.61 34.53
CA ASP A 727 8.46 -19.60 35.04
C ASP A 727 7.55 -20.43 34.15
N ARG A 728 7.72 -20.31 32.83
CA ARG A 728 6.95 -21.04 31.84
C ARG A 728 7.68 -21.12 30.52
N VAL A 729 7.59 -22.27 29.85
CA VAL A 729 7.99 -22.42 28.45
C VAL A 729 6.81 -23.02 27.68
N ARG A 730 6.43 -22.39 26.58
CA ARG A 730 5.29 -22.82 25.75
C ARG A 730 5.65 -22.79 24.27
N VAL A 731 5.14 -23.74 23.51
CA VAL A 731 5.21 -23.72 22.04
C VAL A 731 3.82 -23.41 21.49
N VAL A 732 3.72 -22.36 20.69
CA VAL A 732 2.48 -21.86 20.09
C VAL A 732 2.54 -22.05 18.58
N GLY A 733 1.64 -22.85 18.03
CA GLY A 733 1.53 -23.02 16.58
C GLY A 733 0.51 -22.06 15.97
N HIS A 734 0.86 -21.51 14.82
CA HIS A 734 0.02 -20.63 14.03
C HIS A 734 -0.25 -21.25 12.67
N LEU A 735 -1.45 -21.04 12.16
CA LEU A 735 -1.78 -21.32 10.77
C LEU A 735 -1.91 -20.01 10.02
N THR A 736 -1.40 -20.00 8.79
CA THR A 736 -1.64 -18.93 7.84
C THR A 736 -2.68 -19.40 6.82
N THR A 737 -3.77 -18.66 6.70
CA THR A 737 -4.85 -18.91 5.74
C THR A 737 -5.23 -17.60 5.05
N ALA A 738 -5.93 -17.66 3.93
CA ALA A 738 -6.30 -16.46 3.16
C ALA A 738 -7.79 -16.44 2.82
N GLU A 739 -8.35 -15.24 2.72
CA GLU A 739 -9.65 -14.95 2.11
C GLU A 739 -9.72 -15.75 0.79
N PRO A 740 -10.78 -16.50 0.51
CA PRO A 740 -10.92 -17.20 -0.76
C PRO A 740 -10.85 -16.20 -1.92
N GLU A 741 -10.38 -16.63 -3.08
CA GLU A 741 -10.48 -15.78 -4.26
C GLU A 741 -11.94 -15.41 -4.51
N ARG A 742 -12.18 -14.11 -4.75
CA ARG A 742 -13.50 -13.63 -5.12
C ARG A 742 -13.79 -14.11 -6.53
N VAL A 743 -14.54 -15.20 -6.63
CA VAL A 743 -15.04 -15.66 -7.92
C VAL A 743 -16.25 -14.80 -8.26
N HIS A 744 -16.10 -13.90 -9.24
CA HIS A 744 -17.23 -13.23 -9.86
C HIS A 744 -18.09 -14.28 -10.56
N ARG A 745 -19.29 -14.55 -10.03
CA ARG A 745 -20.18 -15.57 -10.58
C ARG A 745 -21.26 -14.91 -11.42
N VAL A 746 -21.49 -15.48 -12.60
CA VAL A 746 -22.58 -15.07 -13.48
C VAL A 746 -23.30 -16.32 -13.96
N ARG A 747 -24.63 -16.30 -13.90
CA ARG A 747 -25.46 -17.33 -14.49
C ARG A 747 -25.91 -16.90 -15.88
N LYS A 748 -25.54 -17.70 -16.89
CA LYS A 748 -25.99 -17.53 -18.27
C LYS A 748 -27.33 -18.24 -18.49
N THR A 749 -28.34 -17.53 -18.96
CA THR A 749 -29.64 -18.10 -19.33
C THR A 749 -29.98 -17.73 -20.77
N VAL A 750 -30.10 -18.71 -21.66
CA VAL A 750 -30.47 -18.52 -23.08
C VAL A 750 -31.98 -18.68 -23.27
N ARG A 751 -32.58 -17.77 -24.03
CA ARG A 751 -34.00 -17.69 -24.34
C ARG A 751 -34.19 -17.28 -25.81
N TRP A 752 -35.43 -17.33 -26.30
CA TRP A 752 -35.79 -17.01 -27.69
C TRP A 752 -36.87 -15.93 -27.72
N MET A 753 -36.70 -14.96 -28.62
CA MET A 753 -37.64 -13.88 -28.91
C MET A 753 -38.77 -14.33 -29.84
N ALA A 754 -39.83 -13.54 -29.97
CA ALA A 754 -41.02 -13.87 -30.76
C ALA A 754 -40.73 -14.13 -32.25
N ASP A 755 -39.67 -13.52 -32.79
CA ASP A 755 -39.23 -13.65 -34.19
C ASP A 755 -38.12 -14.71 -34.40
N GLY A 756 -37.79 -15.48 -33.36
CA GLY A 756 -36.77 -16.52 -33.40
C GLY A 756 -35.33 -16.04 -33.18
N ARG A 757 -35.13 -14.77 -32.80
CA ARG A 757 -33.82 -14.27 -32.34
C ARG A 757 -33.46 -14.79 -30.95
N GLU A 758 -32.17 -14.92 -30.68
CA GLU A 758 -31.64 -15.34 -29.39
C GLU A 758 -31.50 -14.15 -28.42
N ILE A 759 -31.85 -14.36 -27.14
CA ILE A 759 -31.60 -13.44 -26.03
C ILE A 759 -30.97 -14.20 -24.85
N ILE A 760 -29.89 -13.65 -24.30
CA ILE A 760 -29.01 -14.28 -23.31
C ILE A 760 -28.90 -13.36 -22.10
N TYR A 761 -29.32 -13.85 -20.94
CA TYR A 761 -29.21 -13.16 -19.66
C TYR A 761 -27.91 -13.57 -18.96
N PHE A 762 -27.21 -12.58 -18.42
CA PHE A 762 -26.02 -12.73 -17.58
C PHE A 762 -26.37 -12.18 -16.20
N ASP A 763 -26.86 -13.07 -15.34
CA ASP A 763 -27.36 -12.72 -14.01
C ASP A 763 -26.26 -12.85 -12.94
N ASP A 764 -26.07 -11.79 -12.16
CA ASP A 764 -25.08 -11.68 -11.08
C ASP A 764 -25.72 -11.37 -9.71
N THR A 765 -27.06 -11.32 -9.67
CA THR A 765 -27.85 -11.11 -8.44
C THR A 765 -28.75 -12.31 -8.12
N GLU A 766 -28.95 -12.57 -6.84
CA GLU A 766 -29.97 -13.53 -6.38
C GLU A 766 -31.39 -12.98 -6.61
N PRO A 767 -32.39 -13.84 -6.87
CA PRO A 767 -32.34 -15.32 -6.84
C PRO A 767 -31.87 -15.96 -8.15
N TYR A 768 -31.53 -15.17 -9.18
CA TYR A 768 -31.18 -15.71 -10.50
C TYR A 768 -29.80 -16.34 -10.49
N LEU A 769 -28.81 -15.70 -9.85
CA LEU A 769 -27.44 -16.21 -9.73
C LEU A 769 -27.39 -17.63 -9.16
N GLY A 770 -28.02 -17.87 -8.00
CA GLY A 770 -28.07 -19.17 -7.32
C GLY A 770 -29.07 -20.15 -7.95
N GLY A 771 -29.92 -19.70 -8.89
CA GLY A 771 -30.94 -20.51 -9.52
C GLY A 771 -32.22 -20.70 -8.72
N GLY A 772 -32.41 -19.92 -7.66
CA GLY A 772 -33.69 -19.86 -6.94
C GLY A 772 -34.84 -19.33 -7.81
N ALA A 773 -34.53 -18.59 -8.89
CA ALA A 773 -35.46 -18.24 -9.95
C ALA A 773 -34.83 -18.44 -11.33
N VAL A 774 -35.68 -18.54 -12.35
CA VAL A 774 -35.28 -18.69 -13.76
C VAL A 774 -36.07 -17.69 -14.61
N ARG A 775 -35.41 -17.12 -15.62
CA ARG A 775 -36.05 -16.26 -16.63
C ARG A 775 -37.11 -17.04 -17.41
N THR A 776 -38.38 -16.62 -17.33
CA THR A 776 -39.55 -17.34 -17.87
C THR A 776 -40.47 -16.49 -18.74
N ALA A 777 -40.32 -15.17 -18.79
CA ALA A 777 -41.20 -14.29 -19.56
C ALA A 777 -41.16 -14.60 -21.06
N ALA A 778 -42.35 -14.64 -21.69
CA ALA A 778 -42.49 -14.84 -23.13
C ALA A 778 -42.59 -13.48 -23.84
N ASP A 779 -41.85 -13.33 -24.94
CA ASP A 779 -41.97 -12.17 -25.82
C ASP A 779 -43.30 -12.24 -26.58
N THR A 780 -44.17 -11.25 -26.37
CA THR A 780 -45.54 -11.21 -26.90
C THR A 780 -45.69 -10.32 -28.13
N ARG A 781 -44.59 -9.75 -28.65
CA ARG A 781 -44.63 -8.82 -29.79
C ARG A 781 -45.03 -9.55 -31.07
N ALA A 782 -45.89 -8.91 -31.87
CA ALA A 782 -46.26 -9.40 -33.20
C ALA A 782 -45.19 -9.00 -34.23
N LEU A 783 -44.18 -9.85 -34.42
CA LEU A 783 -43.04 -9.62 -35.30
C LEU A 783 -43.00 -10.65 -36.44
N PRO A 784 -42.59 -10.26 -37.67
CA PRO A 784 -42.29 -11.23 -38.72
C PRO A 784 -41.05 -12.07 -38.33
N PRO A 785 -40.90 -13.30 -38.83
CA PRO A 785 -39.72 -14.12 -38.58
C PRO A 785 -38.43 -13.38 -38.97
N ALA A 786 -37.38 -13.50 -38.15
CA ALA A 786 -36.12 -12.80 -38.37
C ALA A 786 -35.48 -13.09 -39.74
N ASP A 787 -35.67 -14.31 -40.26
CA ASP A 787 -35.21 -14.72 -41.60
C ASP A 787 -35.81 -13.86 -42.72
N GLU A 788 -37.05 -13.40 -42.58
CA GLU A 788 -37.72 -12.55 -43.58
C GLU A 788 -37.15 -11.14 -43.59
N VAL A 789 -36.76 -10.61 -42.42
CA VAL A 789 -36.17 -9.27 -42.27
C VAL A 789 -34.82 -9.17 -42.98
N VAL A 790 -34.04 -10.26 -43.00
CA VAL A 790 -32.70 -10.28 -43.61
C VAL A 790 -32.65 -10.88 -45.02
N ARG A 791 -33.76 -11.46 -45.52
CA ARG A 791 -33.80 -12.17 -46.82
C ARG A 791 -33.45 -11.23 -47.97
N GLY A 792 -32.33 -11.52 -48.66
CA GLY A 792 -31.85 -10.74 -49.81
C GLY A 792 -31.31 -9.35 -49.48
N ALA A 793 -31.16 -9.03 -48.18
CA ALA A 793 -31.02 -7.65 -47.71
C ALA A 793 -29.61 -7.26 -47.24
N SER A 794 -28.66 -8.20 -47.21
CA SER A 794 -27.25 -7.94 -46.83
C SER A 794 -26.25 -8.77 -47.62
N GLN A 795 -25.28 -8.10 -48.23
CA GLN A 795 -24.12 -8.73 -48.88
C GLN A 795 -22.86 -7.91 -48.60
N ILE A 796 -21.69 -8.51 -48.77
CA ILE A 796 -20.41 -7.78 -48.76
C ILE A 796 -19.85 -7.75 -50.18
N ARG A 797 -19.28 -6.61 -50.58
CA ARG A 797 -18.65 -6.39 -51.88
C ARG A 797 -17.19 -6.03 -51.69
N TYR A 798 -16.32 -6.59 -52.53
CA TYR A 798 -14.89 -6.28 -52.48
C TYR A 798 -14.58 -5.00 -53.25
N ASP A 799 -13.84 -4.08 -52.63
CA ASP A 799 -13.23 -2.92 -53.27
C ASP A 799 -11.78 -3.26 -53.69
N PRO A 800 -11.49 -3.43 -54.98
CA PRO A 800 -10.15 -3.76 -55.45
C PRO A 800 -9.15 -2.60 -55.31
N LEU A 801 -9.58 -1.36 -55.10
CA LEU A 801 -8.68 -0.21 -54.97
C LEU A 801 -8.04 -0.14 -53.58
N THR A 802 -8.80 -0.46 -52.54
CA THR A 802 -8.36 -0.41 -51.13
C THR A 802 -8.06 -1.80 -50.57
N GLY A 803 -8.54 -2.85 -51.24
CA GLY A 803 -8.45 -4.23 -50.79
C GLY A 803 -9.44 -4.58 -49.67
N GLU A 804 -10.53 -3.82 -49.54
CA GLU A 804 -11.45 -3.89 -48.41
C GLU A 804 -12.78 -4.59 -48.77
N TRP A 805 -13.41 -5.23 -47.78
CA TRP A 805 -14.78 -5.75 -47.91
C TRP A 805 -15.78 -4.74 -47.31
N ILE A 806 -16.74 -4.31 -48.13
CA ILE A 806 -17.75 -3.31 -47.76
C ILE A 806 -19.11 -3.98 -47.59
N ALA A 807 -19.71 -3.83 -46.41
CA ALA A 807 -21.04 -4.36 -46.10
C ALA A 807 -22.14 -3.46 -46.68
N MET A 808 -23.01 -4.04 -47.49
CA MET A 808 -24.19 -3.41 -48.05
C MET A 808 -25.42 -3.90 -47.29
N ALA A 809 -25.90 -3.13 -46.31
CA ALA A 809 -27.02 -3.48 -45.42
C ALA A 809 -28.15 -2.44 -45.50
N SER A 810 -28.82 -2.34 -46.65
CA SER A 810 -29.80 -1.28 -46.95
C SER A 810 -31.07 -1.33 -46.10
N HIS A 811 -31.45 -2.52 -45.61
CA HIS A 811 -32.61 -2.72 -44.72
C HIS A 811 -32.46 -2.00 -43.36
N ARG A 812 -31.25 -1.54 -43.00
CA ARG A 812 -31.00 -0.77 -41.77
C ARG A 812 -31.59 0.65 -41.78
N ASN A 813 -32.05 1.15 -42.93
CA ASN A 813 -32.75 2.43 -43.01
C ASN A 813 -34.08 2.43 -42.24
N ASP A 814 -34.67 1.26 -42.01
CA ASP A 814 -35.94 1.10 -41.27
C ASP A 814 -35.73 0.95 -39.74
N ARG A 815 -34.52 1.22 -39.23
CA ARG A 815 -34.20 1.08 -37.81
C ARG A 815 -34.98 2.06 -36.93
N THR A 816 -35.30 1.62 -35.71
CA THR A 816 -35.90 2.48 -34.68
C THR A 816 -35.02 3.71 -34.44
N PHE A 817 -35.59 4.90 -34.54
CA PHE A 817 -34.89 6.18 -34.38
C PHE A 817 -35.59 7.04 -33.34
N LEU A 818 -34.95 7.24 -32.17
CA LEU A 818 -35.44 8.06 -31.06
C LEU A 818 -36.91 7.77 -30.67
N PRO A 819 -37.23 6.56 -30.18
CA PRO A 819 -38.58 6.25 -29.70
C PRO A 819 -38.93 7.09 -28.45
N ALA A 820 -40.22 7.19 -28.13
CA ALA A 820 -40.66 7.76 -26.87
C ALA A 820 -40.07 6.97 -25.68
N ALA A 821 -39.85 7.62 -24.53
CA ALA A 821 -39.17 7.01 -23.39
C ALA A 821 -39.89 5.75 -22.84
N ASP A 822 -41.23 5.71 -22.94
CA ASP A 822 -42.07 4.58 -22.58
C ASP A 822 -42.10 3.46 -23.64
N GLN A 823 -41.38 3.64 -24.75
CA GLN A 823 -41.24 2.70 -25.87
C GLN A 823 -39.76 2.35 -26.14
N ASP A 824 -38.90 2.54 -25.15
CA ASP A 824 -37.49 2.15 -25.23
C ASP A 824 -37.39 0.62 -25.45
N PRO A 825 -36.87 0.17 -26.60
CA PRO A 825 -36.78 -1.26 -26.88
C PRO A 825 -35.82 -2.00 -25.94
N LEU A 826 -34.89 -1.29 -25.29
CA LEU A 826 -33.87 -1.87 -24.41
C LEU A 826 -34.33 -1.96 -22.95
N ALA A 827 -35.39 -1.23 -22.59
CA ALA A 827 -35.99 -1.28 -21.26
C ALA A 827 -36.67 -2.64 -21.00
N PRO A 828 -36.76 -3.09 -19.73
CA PRO A 828 -37.57 -4.26 -19.39
C PRO A 828 -39.05 -4.02 -19.69
N THR A 829 -39.76 -5.07 -20.11
CA THR A 829 -41.22 -5.02 -20.30
C THR A 829 -41.92 -4.97 -18.95
N VAL A 830 -42.57 -3.84 -18.64
CA VAL A 830 -43.35 -3.68 -17.42
C VAL A 830 -44.74 -4.33 -17.59
N PRO A 831 -45.28 -5.08 -16.61
CA PRO A 831 -46.62 -5.66 -16.71
C PRO A 831 -47.69 -4.62 -17.08
N GLY A 832 -48.41 -4.84 -18.18
CA GLY A 832 -49.43 -3.91 -18.70
C GLY A 832 -48.88 -2.72 -19.51
N GLY A 833 -47.56 -2.60 -19.63
CA GLY A 833 -46.88 -1.58 -20.44
C GLY A 833 -46.63 -2.00 -21.90
N PHE A 834 -45.90 -1.16 -22.63
CA PHE A 834 -45.51 -1.44 -24.01
C PHE A 834 -44.50 -2.61 -24.06
N PRO A 835 -44.68 -3.62 -24.93
CA PRO A 835 -43.76 -4.75 -25.02
C PRO A 835 -42.44 -4.36 -25.72
N THR A 836 -41.31 -4.70 -25.10
CA THR A 836 -39.95 -4.30 -25.53
C THR A 836 -39.12 -5.49 -26.05
N GLU A 837 -37.84 -5.30 -26.42
CA GLU A 837 -36.95 -6.44 -26.76
C GLU A 837 -36.69 -7.35 -25.56
N VAL A 838 -36.79 -6.83 -24.33
CA VAL A 838 -36.54 -7.59 -23.11
C VAL A 838 -37.87 -7.86 -22.41
N ALA A 839 -38.45 -9.04 -22.65
CA ALA A 839 -39.75 -9.44 -22.10
C ALA A 839 -39.78 -9.57 -20.56
N GLU A 840 -38.61 -9.75 -19.94
CA GLU A 840 -38.47 -9.85 -18.49
C GLU A 840 -38.70 -8.49 -17.82
N PRO A 841 -39.34 -8.44 -16.63
CA PRO A 841 -39.63 -7.18 -15.92
C PRO A 841 -38.39 -6.54 -15.27
N THR A 842 -37.25 -7.23 -15.28
CA THR A 842 -35.95 -6.73 -14.85
C THR A 842 -34.85 -7.62 -15.42
N TYR A 843 -33.62 -7.13 -15.49
CA TYR A 843 -32.45 -7.91 -15.87
C TYR A 843 -31.17 -7.27 -15.30
N ASP A 844 -30.13 -8.09 -15.27
CA ASP A 844 -28.81 -7.73 -14.79
C ASP A 844 -27.94 -7.20 -15.95
N VAL A 845 -27.54 -8.09 -16.85
CA VAL A 845 -26.97 -7.77 -18.18
C VAL A 845 -27.66 -8.68 -19.18
N VAL A 846 -27.98 -8.17 -20.37
CA VAL A 846 -28.60 -8.98 -21.41
C VAL A 846 -27.97 -8.73 -22.78
N VAL A 847 -27.77 -9.81 -23.53
CA VAL A 847 -27.25 -9.80 -24.89
C VAL A 847 -28.27 -10.42 -25.82
N PHE A 848 -28.58 -9.77 -26.93
CA PHE A 848 -29.48 -10.35 -27.93
C PHE A 848 -29.09 -9.98 -29.36
N GLU A 849 -29.54 -10.78 -30.31
CA GLU A 849 -29.32 -10.52 -31.73
C GLU A 849 -30.01 -9.21 -32.14
N ASN A 850 -29.27 -8.33 -32.80
CA ASN A 850 -29.80 -7.05 -33.26
C ASN A 850 -30.91 -7.28 -34.30
N ARG A 851 -32.05 -6.59 -34.16
CA ARG A 851 -33.20 -6.66 -35.07
C ARG A 851 -32.87 -6.19 -36.49
N PHE A 852 -31.92 -5.27 -36.64
CA PHE A 852 -31.49 -4.70 -37.92
C PHE A 852 -29.99 -4.97 -38.13
N PRO A 853 -29.55 -6.23 -38.25
CA PRO A 853 -28.14 -6.59 -38.16
C PRO A 853 -27.37 -6.22 -39.45
N SER A 854 -26.13 -5.75 -39.30
CA SER A 854 -25.24 -5.61 -40.47
C SER A 854 -24.74 -6.98 -40.97
N PHE A 855 -24.62 -7.93 -40.04
CA PHE A 855 -24.17 -9.30 -40.32
C PHE A 855 -25.08 -10.27 -39.57
N SER A 856 -25.52 -11.34 -40.23
CA SER A 856 -26.42 -12.32 -39.64
C SER A 856 -26.11 -13.74 -40.12
N PRO A 857 -26.17 -14.75 -39.25
CA PRO A 857 -25.92 -16.15 -39.64
C PRO A 857 -27.02 -16.69 -40.55
N ARG A 858 -28.16 -15.98 -40.62
CA ARG A 858 -29.31 -16.29 -41.49
C ARG A 858 -29.08 -15.85 -42.94
N VAL A 859 -28.03 -15.08 -43.21
CA VAL A 859 -27.65 -14.67 -44.56
C VAL A 859 -26.75 -15.74 -45.17
N GLY A 860 -27.37 -16.68 -45.89
CA GLY A 860 -26.69 -17.73 -46.63
C GLY A 860 -26.47 -17.39 -48.11
N GLY A 861 -25.70 -18.22 -48.80
CA GLY A 861 -25.40 -18.12 -50.24
C GLY A 861 -23.96 -18.47 -50.56
N GLU A 862 -23.68 -18.84 -51.80
CA GLU A 862 -22.30 -19.05 -52.27
C GLU A 862 -21.66 -17.71 -52.64
N PRO A 863 -20.33 -17.56 -52.49
CA PRO A 863 -19.58 -16.46 -53.10
C PRO A 863 -19.89 -16.35 -54.60
N GLY A 864 -19.98 -15.11 -55.09
CA GLY A 864 -20.29 -14.83 -56.49
C GLY A 864 -19.55 -13.62 -57.02
N LEU A 865 -19.97 -13.16 -58.20
CA LEU A 865 -19.44 -11.98 -58.89
C LEU A 865 -20.61 -11.01 -59.14
N LEU A 866 -20.41 -9.73 -58.86
CA LEU A 866 -21.37 -8.70 -59.24
C LEU A 866 -21.38 -8.59 -60.77
N ASP A 867 -22.56 -8.68 -61.38
CA ASP A 867 -22.77 -8.62 -62.83
C ASP A 867 -21.95 -9.65 -63.64
N GLY A 868 -21.48 -10.73 -63.00
CA GLY A 868 -20.63 -11.75 -63.62
C GLY A 868 -19.18 -11.33 -63.84
N ASP A 869 -18.76 -10.16 -63.35
CA ASP A 869 -17.42 -9.62 -63.57
C ASP A 869 -16.44 -10.07 -62.47
N PRO A 870 -15.30 -10.71 -62.80
CA PRO A 870 -14.30 -11.14 -61.83
C PRO A 870 -13.67 -10.00 -61.02
N LEU A 871 -13.78 -8.75 -61.46
CA LEU A 871 -13.28 -7.58 -60.74
C LEU A 871 -14.09 -7.27 -59.48
N TRP A 872 -15.35 -7.72 -59.40
CA TRP A 872 -16.27 -7.40 -58.31
C TRP A 872 -16.75 -8.63 -57.51
N PRO A 873 -15.87 -9.30 -56.74
CA PRO A 873 -16.28 -10.37 -55.85
C PRO A 873 -17.36 -9.92 -54.85
N VAL A 874 -18.39 -10.76 -54.68
CA VAL A 874 -19.45 -10.59 -53.67
C VAL A 874 -19.59 -11.84 -52.82
N ARG A 875 -19.94 -11.65 -51.54
CA ARG A 875 -20.17 -12.74 -50.60
C ARG A 875 -21.39 -12.46 -49.72
N PRO A 876 -22.04 -13.49 -49.17
CA PRO A 876 -23.04 -13.27 -48.12
C PRO A 876 -22.41 -12.55 -46.92
N ALA A 877 -23.18 -11.67 -46.28
CA ALA A 877 -22.79 -11.00 -45.02
C ALA A 877 -22.96 -11.94 -43.80
N ASN A 878 -22.40 -13.16 -43.91
CA ASN A 878 -22.57 -14.26 -42.96
C ASN A 878 -21.68 -14.07 -41.71
N GLY A 879 -22.13 -13.21 -40.80
CA GLY A 879 -21.52 -12.96 -39.49
C GLY A 879 -22.60 -12.81 -38.43
N ARG A 880 -22.39 -12.02 -37.39
CA ARG A 880 -23.43 -11.76 -36.37
C ARG A 880 -23.32 -10.37 -35.77
N THR A 881 -24.45 -9.76 -35.45
CA THR A 881 -24.54 -8.46 -34.78
C THR A 881 -25.39 -8.58 -33.53
N GLU A 882 -24.84 -8.24 -32.37
CA GLU A 882 -25.51 -8.30 -31.07
C GLU A 882 -25.56 -6.93 -30.38
N VAL A 883 -26.59 -6.73 -29.57
CA VAL A 883 -26.72 -5.62 -28.63
C VAL A 883 -26.47 -6.14 -27.22
N VAL A 884 -25.72 -5.39 -26.41
CA VAL A 884 -25.42 -5.70 -25.01
C VAL A 884 -26.01 -4.59 -24.14
N CYS A 885 -27.08 -4.84 -23.41
CA CYS A 885 -27.63 -3.86 -22.46
C CYS A 885 -26.95 -4.06 -21.10
N PHE A 886 -26.44 -2.98 -20.53
CA PHE A 886 -25.58 -3.03 -19.34
C PHE A 886 -26.33 -3.03 -18.00
N SER A 887 -27.59 -2.61 -18.00
CA SER A 887 -28.44 -2.45 -16.82
C SER A 887 -29.89 -2.35 -17.27
N ALA A 888 -30.86 -2.72 -16.43
CA ALA A 888 -32.28 -2.47 -16.68
C ALA A 888 -32.70 -1.00 -16.48
N ALA A 889 -31.83 -0.16 -15.89
CA ALA A 889 -32.12 1.24 -15.65
C ALA A 889 -32.17 2.03 -16.98
N PRO A 890 -33.19 2.88 -17.21
CA PRO A 890 -33.39 3.56 -18.49
C PRO A 890 -32.37 4.67 -18.77
N GLU A 891 -31.60 5.09 -17.76
CA GLU A 891 -30.58 6.13 -17.86
C GLU A 891 -29.24 5.63 -17.29
N GLY A 892 -28.14 6.20 -17.77
CA GLY A 892 -26.78 5.89 -17.31
C GLY A 892 -25.81 5.66 -18.46
N SER A 893 -24.63 5.14 -18.14
CA SER A 893 -23.62 4.69 -19.11
C SER A 893 -22.77 3.59 -18.51
N PHE A 894 -21.85 3.00 -19.28
CA PHE A 894 -20.88 2.07 -18.69
C PHE A 894 -20.12 2.72 -17.51
N GLY A 895 -19.74 4.00 -17.64
CA GLY A 895 -19.01 4.75 -16.61
C GLY A 895 -19.75 4.96 -15.29
N SER A 896 -21.08 4.78 -15.26
CA SER A 896 -21.90 4.89 -14.05
C SER A 896 -22.24 3.54 -13.41
N LEU A 897 -21.75 2.42 -13.96
CA LEU A 897 -21.97 1.11 -13.38
C LEU A 897 -21.14 0.92 -12.10
N SER A 898 -21.61 0.05 -11.20
CA SER A 898 -20.76 -0.45 -10.12
C SER A 898 -19.64 -1.34 -10.68
N PRO A 899 -18.48 -1.48 -10.01
CA PRO A 899 -17.43 -2.40 -10.45
C PRO A 899 -17.93 -3.84 -10.64
N HIS A 900 -18.85 -4.31 -9.78
CA HIS A 900 -19.48 -5.62 -9.91
C HIS A 900 -20.30 -5.74 -11.20
N ARG A 901 -21.14 -4.75 -11.51
CA ARG A 901 -21.96 -4.75 -12.73
C ARG A 901 -21.10 -4.62 -13.99
N ALA A 902 -20.10 -3.74 -13.98
CA ALA A 902 -19.13 -3.62 -15.07
C ALA A 902 -18.38 -4.93 -15.31
N ARG A 903 -18.03 -5.66 -14.24
CA ARG A 903 -17.40 -6.98 -14.33
C ARG A 903 -18.31 -8.02 -14.99
N THR A 904 -19.62 -8.00 -14.72
CA THR A 904 -20.62 -8.83 -15.40
C THR A 904 -20.74 -8.51 -16.89
N VAL A 905 -20.66 -7.22 -17.27
CA VAL A 905 -20.61 -6.84 -18.69
C VAL A 905 -19.34 -7.38 -19.36
N ILE A 906 -18.20 -7.32 -18.67
CA ILE A 906 -16.93 -7.90 -19.15
C ILE A 906 -17.04 -9.44 -19.30
N GLU A 907 -17.77 -10.13 -18.40
CA GLU A 907 -18.07 -11.57 -18.60
C GLU A 907 -18.91 -11.81 -19.84
N ALA A 908 -19.94 -10.99 -20.07
CA ALA A 908 -20.73 -11.08 -21.30
C ALA A 908 -19.83 -10.87 -22.52
N TRP A 909 -18.95 -9.86 -22.52
CA TRP A 909 -18.02 -9.63 -23.63
C TRP A 909 -17.05 -10.80 -23.88
N ALA A 910 -16.52 -11.41 -22.81
CA ALA A 910 -15.65 -12.58 -22.93
C ALA A 910 -16.42 -13.79 -23.48
N ASP A 911 -17.58 -14.14 -22.91
CA ASP A 911 -18.44 -15.23 -23.40
C ASP A 911 -18.80 -15.04 -24.87
N ARG A 912 -19.28 -13.85 -25.24
CA ARG A 912 -19.68 -13.58 -26.61
C ARG A 912 -18.50 -13.57 -27.57
N THR A 913 -17.34 -13.08 -27.16
CA THR A 913 -16.11 -13.17 -27.97
C THR A 913 -15.77 -14.61 -28.31
N GLU A 914 -15.82 -15.50 -27.31
CA GLU A 914 -15.50 -16.91 -27.48
C GLU A 914 -16.54 -17.64 -28.35
N GLU A 915 -17.83 -17.48 -28.04
CA GLU A 915 -18.93 -18.12 -28.76
C GLU A 915 -19.03 -17.65 -30.21
N LEU A 916 -19.00 -16.34 -30.45
CA LEU A 916 -19.06 -15.79 -31.80
C LEU A 916 -17.80 -16.12 -32.61
N GLY A 917 -16.63 -16.19 -31.95
CA GLY A 917 -15.39 -16.55 -32.60
C GLY A 917 -15.34 -17.99 -33.11
N ARG A 918 -16.16 -18.88 -32.53
CA ARG A 918 -16.32 -20.27 -32.99
C ARG A 918 -17.24 -20.42 -34.21
N LEU A 919 -18.02 -19.39 -34.55
CA LEU A 919 -18.96 -19.49 -35.67
C LEU A 919 -18.20 -19.70 -37.00
N PRO A 920 -18.65 -20.64 -37.85
CA PRO A 920 -18.09 -20.81 -39.19
C PRO A 920 -18.16 -19.51 -39.98
N GLY A 921 -17.04 -19.13 -40.61
CA GLY A 921 -16.96 -17.92 -41.44
C GLY A 921 -16.63 -16.62 -40.68
N VAL A 922 -16.76 -16.56 -39.35
CA VAL A 922 -16.37 -15.35 -38.58
C VAL A 922 -14.86 -15.27 -38.45
N GLU A 923 -14.26 -14.18 -38.93
CA GLU A 923 -12.81 -13.93 -38.93
C GLU A 923 -12.36 -12.98 -37.79
N HIS A 924 -13.26 -12.14 -37.28
CA HIS A 924 -12.95 -11.21 -36.21
C HIS A 924 -14.19 -10.82 -35.39
N VAL A 925 -14.03 -10.69 -34.07
CA VAL A 925 -15.09 -10.23 -33.16
C VAL A 925 -14.67 -8.89 -32.56
N PHE A 926 -15.52 -7.88 -32.68
CA PHE A 926 -15.27 -6.52 -32.18
C PHE A 926 -16.38 -6.11 -31.22
N VAL A 927 -15.98 -5.80 -29.98
CA VAL A 927 -16.87 -5.28 -28.93
C VAL A 927 -16.69 -3.76 -28.86
N PHE A 928 -17.78 -2.99 -28.86
CA PHE A 928 -17.70 -1.54 -28.80
C PHE A 928 -18.91 -0.89 -28.13
N GLU A 929 -18.71 0.34 -27.68
CA GLU A 929 -19.71 1.22 -27.10
C GLU A 929 -19.61 2.60 -27.74
N ASN A 930 -20.76 3.20 -28.02
CA ASN A 930 -20.87 4.60 -28.37
C ASN A 930 -21.68 5.28 -27.27
N ARG A 931 -21.14 6.33 -26.66
CA ARG A 931 -21.86 7.22 -25.74
C ARG A 931 -21.94 8.67 -26.25
N GLY A 932 -23.15 9.23 -26.29
CA GLY A 932 -23.43 10.63 -26.62
C GLY A 932 -24.13 10.81 -27.97
N ARG A 933 -25.04 11.80 -28.06
CA ARG A 933 -25.84 12.05 -29.28
C ARG A 933 -24.96 12.51 -30.44
N GLU A 934 -23.88 13.20 -30.12
CA GLU A 934 -22.88 13.78 -31.03
C GLU A 934 -22.18 12.72 -31.88
N ILE A 935 -22.14 11.47 -31.40
CA ILE A 935 -21.51 10.35 -32.08
C ILE A 935 -22.53 9.31 -32.60
N GLY A 936 -23.78 9.74 -32.76
CA GLY A 936 -24.82 8.94 -33.41
C GLY A 936 -25.56 7.95 -32.53
N VAL A 937 -25.52 8.11 -31.20
CA VAL A 937 -26.35 7.34 -30.27
C VAL A 937 -27.81 7.79 -30.39
N THR A 938 -28.70 6.84 -30.72
CA THR A 938 -30.13 7.08 -30.96
C THR A 938 -31.03 6.53 -29.85
N LEU A 939 -30.46 5.89 -28.83
CA LEU A 939 -31.16 5.36 -27.65
C LEU A 939 -30.41 5.77 -26.38
N PRO A 940 -31.07 6.39 -25.39
CA PRO A 940 -30.41 6.86 -24.16
C PRO A 940 -30.03 5.73 -23.20
N HIS A 941 -30.65 4.55 -23.32
CA HIS A 941 -30.39 3.38 -22.47
C HIS A 941 -28.91 2.94 -22.53
N PRO A 942 -28.27 2.61 -21.40
CA PRO A 942 -26.87 2.17 -21.39
C PRO A 942 -26.67 0.83 -22.12
N HIS A 943 -26.01 0.86 -23.28
CA HIS A 943 -25.75 -0.32 -24.09
C HIS A 943 -24.46 -0.23 -24.93
N GLY A 944 -23.97 -1.40 -25.33
CA GLY A 944 -22.91 -1.59 -26.30
C GLY A 944 -23.34 -2.56 -27.40
N GLN A 945 -22.42 -2.89 -28.30
CA GLN A 945 -22.65 -3.79 -29.41
C GLN A 945 -21.46 -4.71 -29.66
N ILE A 946 -21.74 -5.87 -30.26
CA ILE A 946 -20.73 -6.83 -30.69
C ILE A 946 -20.94 -7.17 -32.15
N TYR A 947 -19.91 -6.97 -32.96
CA TYR A 947 -19.93 -7.29 -34.39
C TYR A 947 -18.94 -8.44 -34.65
N ALA A 948 -19.46 -9.57 -35.12
CA ALA A 948 -18.70 -10.70 -35.60
C ALA A 948 -18.60 -10.62 -37.13
N PHE A 949 -17.44 -10.23 -37.63
CA PHE A 949 -17.18 -9.96 -39.04
C PHE A 949 -16.82 -11.25 -39.80
N PRO A 950 -17.35 -11.46 -41.02
CA PRO A 950 -16.95 -12.57 -41.90
C PRO A 950 -15.64 -12.33 -42.67
N PHE A 951 -14.92 -11.26 -42.34
CA PHE A 951 -13.66 -10.85 -42.95
C PHE A 951 -12.82 -10.12 -41.91
N LEU A 952 -11.53 -9.96 -42.17
CA LEU A 952 -10.65 -9.15 -41.32
C LEU A 952 -10.90 -7.66 -41.60
N PRO A 953 -11.35 -6.86 -40.61
CA PRO A 953 -11.50 -5.43 -40.81
C PRO A 953 -10.17 -4.78 -41.19
N PRO A 954 -10.16 -3.74 -42.05
CA PRO A 954 -8.92 -3.17 -42.61
C PRO A 954 -7.91 -2.71 -41.56
N LYS A 955 -8.39 -2.10 -40.46
CA LYS A 955 -7.54 -1.68 -39.33
C LYS A 955 -6.83 -2.86 -38.67
N VAL A 956 -7.52 -3.98 -38.48
CA VAL A 956 -6.97 -5.20 -37.87
C VAL A 956 -5.96 -5.84 -38.81
N ALA A 957 -6.28 -5.95 -40.10
CA ALA A 957 -5.36 -6.47 -41.12
C ALA A 957 -4.04 -5.66 -41.15
N ARG A 958 -4.13 -4.32 -41.11
CA ARG A 958 -2.95 -3.45 -41.07
C ARG A 958 -2.13 -3.61 -39.79
N MET A 959 -2.79 -3.74 -38.63
CA MET A 959 -2.11 -3.98 -37.36
C MET A 959 -1.34 -5.30 -37.36
N LEU A 960 -1.93 -6.37 -37.91
CA LEU A 960 -1.25 -7.66 -38.07
C LEU A 960 -0.03 -7.56 -38.98
N GLU A 961 -0.14 -6.86 -40.11
CA GLU A 961 0.98 -6.63 -41.01
C GLU A 961 2.14 -5.91 -40.31
N MET A 962 1.85 -4.88 -39.50
CA MET A 962 2.89 -4.17 -38.75
C MET A 962 3.49 -5.02 -37.63
N ALA A 963 2.67 -5.81 -36.93
CA ALA A 963 3.13 -6.73 -35.90
C ALA A 963 4.04 -7.84 -36.49
N ALA A 964 3.69 -8.37 -37.67
CA ALA A 964 4.51 -9.34 -38.40
C ALA A 964 5.87 -8.75 -38.78
N ARG A 965 5.89 -7.54 -39.37
CA ARG A 965 7.14 -6.84 -39.71
C ARG A 965 8.02 -6.57 -38.49
N HIS A 966 7.41 -6.14 -37.38
CA HIS A 966 8.15 -5.89 -36.14
C HIS A 966 8.73 -7.17 -35.56
N ARG A 967 7.96 -8.26 -35.56
CA ARG A 967 8.43 -9.58 -35.11
C ARG A 967 9.60 -10.05 -35.96
N GLU A 968 9.52 -9.91 -37.29
CA GLU A 968 10.60 -10.26 -38.21
C GLU A 968 11.87 -9.45 -37.95
N ALA A 969 11.73 -8.14 -37.68
CA ALA A 969 12.86 -7.25 -37.46
C ALA A 969 13.52 -7.39 -36.08
N THR A 970 12.76 -7.73 -35.03
CA THR A 970 13.23 -7.60 -33.63
C THR A 970 13.11 -8.89 -32.80
N GLY A 971 12.35 -9.89 -33.26
CA GLY A 971 11.92 -11.03 -32.45
C GLY A 971 10.89 -10.69 -31.37
N GLY A 972 10.62 -9.40 -31.12
CA GLY A 972 9.71 -8.89 -30.11
C GLY A 972 8.24 -8.92 -30.51
N VAL A 973 7.38 -8.47 -29.60
CA VAL A 973 5.93 -8.40 -29.85
C VAL A 973 5.49 -6.95 -29.82
N LEU A 974 5.08 -6.41 -30.98
CA LEU A 974 4.88 -4.98 -31.19
C LEU A 974 4.02 -4.32 -30.09
N PHE A 975 2.88 -4.93 -29.77
CA PHE A 975 1.97 -4.39 -28.75
C PHE A 975 2.61 -4.34 -27.34
N ARG A 976 3.45 -5.34 -26.99
CA ARG A 976 4.22 -5.33 -25.74
C ARG A 976 5.21 -4.19 -25.73
N ASP A 977 5.98 -4.09 -26.82
CA ASP A 977 7.11 -3.20 -26.88
C ASP A 977 6.64 -1.73 -26.92
N VAL A 978 5.46 -1.48 -27.48
CA VAL A 978 4.74 -0.20 -27.36
C VAL A 978 4.36 0.08 -25.91
N LEU A 979 3.67 -0.84 -25.23
CA LEU A 979 3.30 -0.64 -23.82
C LEU A 979 4.54 -0.39 -22.93
N ASP A 980 5.58 -1.20 -23.10
CA ASP A 980 6.82 -1.05 -22.32
C ASP A 980 7.51 0.28 -22.62
N ALA A 981 7.47 0.77 -23.87
CA ALA A 981 7.97 2.10 -24.21
C ALA A 981 7.19 3.22 -23.54
N GLU A 982 5.86 3.12 -23.49
CA GLU A 982 5.01 4.11 -22.82
C GLU A 982 5.21 4.10 -21.30
N ARG A 983 5.34 2.91 -20.70
CA ARG A 983 5.65 2.75 -19.27
C ARG A 983 7.03 3.31 -18.90
N ARG A 984 8.05 3.04 -19.74
CA ARG A 984 9.39 3.62 -19.54
C ARG A 984 9.38 5.15 -19.63
N ALA A 985 8.61 5.71 -20.55
CA ALA A 985 8.52 7.17 -20.70
C ALA A 985 7.75 7.83 -19.53
N GLY A 986 6.68 7.19 -19.04
CA GLY A 986 5.87 7.65 -17.92
C GLY A 986 5.01 8.89 -18.20
N THR A 987 5.49 9.84 -19.02
CA THR A 987 4.83 11.13 -19.28
C THR A 987 3.43 11.02 -19.87
N ARG A 988 3.14 9.94 -20.60
CA ARG A 988 1.85 9.66 -21.24
C ARG A 988 0.99 8.61 -20.52
N VAL A 989 1.49 8.02 -19.44
CA VAL A 989 0.71 7.10 -18.60
C VAL A 989 -0.32 7.90 -17.81
N VAL A 990 -1.59 7.54 -17.95
CA VAL A 990 -2.68 8.16 -17.19
C VAL A 990 -2.81 7.51 -15.82
N LEU A 991 -2.74 6.18 -15.78
CA LEU A 991 -3.02 5.36 -14.60
C LEU A 991 -2.43 3.95 -14.83
N THR A 992 -1.85 3.36 -13.79
CA THR A 992 -1.43 1.94 -13.78
C THR A 992 -2.06 1.24 -12.58
N SER A 993 -2.57 0.04 -12.79
CA SER A 993 -3.10 -0.87 -11.77
C SER A 993 -2.24 -2.14 -11.70
N ALA A 994 -2.68 -3.14 -10.93
CA ALA A 994 -1.95 -4.39 -10.74
C ALA A 994 -1.73 -5.17 -12.06
N HIS A 995 -2.71 -5.13 -12.98
CA HIS A 995 -2.67 -5.90 -14.22
C HIS A 995 -2.78 -5.07 -15.50
N TRP A 996 -3.10 -3.78 -15.40
CA TRP A 996 -3.38 -2.92 -16.56
C TRP A 996 -2.65 -1.58 -16.50
N THR A 997 -2.40 -1.00 -17.67
CA THR A 997 -1.95 0.39 -17.80
C THR A 997 -2.85 1.12 -18.78
N ALA A 998 -3.37 2.28 -18.35
CA ALA A 998 -4.05 3.26 -19.18
C ALA A 998 -3.07 4.35 -19.59
N TYR A 999 -2.92 4.60 -20.89
CA TYR A 999 -1.99 5.60 -21.43
C TYR A 999 -2.55 6.29 -22.66
N VAL A 1000 -2.07 7.49 -22.95
CA VAL A 1000 -2.31 8.16 -24.23
C VAL A 1000 -1.22 7.74 -25.21
N PRO A 1001 -1.53 7.14 -26.37
CA PRO A 1001 -0.51 6.70 -27.31
C PRO A 1001 0.37 7.87 -27.78
N ALA A 1002 1.67 7.65 -27.92
CA ALA A 1002 2.60 8.63 -28.50
C ALA A 1002 2.19 9.13 -29.89
N ALA A 1003 1.38 8.35 -30.62
CA ALA A 1003 0.79 8.70 -31.91
C ALA A 1003 -0.75 8.75 -31.85
N ALA A 1004 -1.31 9.38 -30.81
CA ALA A 1004 -2.76 9.58 -30.67
C ALA A 1004 -3.34 10.36 -31.87
N ARG A 1005 -4.47 9.88 -32.39
CA ARG A 1005 -5.14 10.41 -33.59
C ARG A 1005 -6.28 11.36 -33.25
N TRP A 1006 -6.88 11.16 -32.07
CA TRP A 1006 -8.09 11.86 -31.65
C TRP A 1006 -7.80 12.98 -30.64
N PRO A 1007 -8.66 14.02 -30.57
CA PRO A 1007 -8.52 15.10 -29.58
C PRO A 1007 -8.41 14.61 -28.13
N VAL A 1008 -9.08 13.51 -27.82
CA VAL A 1008 -8.94 12.75 -26.59
C VAL A 1008 -8.86 11.28 -26.96
N GLU A 1009 -7.80 10.58 -26.55
CA GLU A 1009 -7.59 9.16 -26.82
C GLU A 1009 -6.89 8.51 -25.63
N VAL A 1010 -7.35 7.33 -25.21
CA VAL A 1010 -6.73 6.52 -24.17
C VAL A 1010 -6.74 5.07 -24.62
N HIS A 1011 -5.60 4.39 -24.45
CA HIS A 1011 -5.48 2.94 -24.62
C HIS A 1011 -5.34 2.31 -23.24
N LEU A 1012 -5.99 1.17 -23.03
CA LEU A 1012 -5.80 0.31 -21.86
C LEU A 1012 -5.25 -1.02 -22.33
N ALA A 1013 -4.08 -1.41 -21.82
CA ALA A 1013 -3.43 -2.66 -22.18
C ALA A 1013 -3.11 -3.50 -20.93
N PRO A 1014 -3.34 -4.83 -20.97
CA PRO A 1014 -2.95 -5.71 -19.90
C PRO A 1014 -1.43 -5.90 -19.92
N HIS A 1015 -0.83 -6.08 -18.73
CA HIS A 1015 0.61 -6.31 -18.61
C HIS A 1015 1.00 -7.69 -19.15
N ARG A 1016 0.11 -8.68 -19.00
CA ARG A 1016 0.30 -10.01 -19.56
C ARG A 1016 -0.08 -10.05 -21.04
N ASP A 1017 0.67 -10.86 -21.77
CA ASP A 1017 0.46 -11.17 -23.17
C ASP A 1017 -0.84 -11.98 -23.38
N VAL A 1018 -1.98 -11.29 -23.48
CA VAL A 1018 -3.28 -11.91 -23.81
C VAL A 1018 -3.75 -11.50 -25.20
N ARG A 1019 -4.40 -12.44 -25.90
CA ARG A 1019 -4.84 -12.23 -27.29
C ARG A 1019 -6.23 -11.60 -27.37
N ASP A 1020 -7.11 -11.92 -26.44
CA ASP A 1020 -8.52 -11.54 -26.42
C ASP A 1020 -9.10 -11.59 -24.98
N LEU A 1021 -10.34 -11.14 -24.81
CA LEU A 1021 -11.02 -11.09 -23.51
C LEU A 1021 -11.14 -12.47 -22.80
N PRO A 1022 -11.45 -13.59 -23.50
CA PRO A 1022 -11.50 -14.92 -22.90
C PRO A 1022 -10.20 -15.35 -22.22
N GLU A 1023 -9.05 -14.90 -22.72
CA GLU A 1023 -7.74 -15.26 -22.15
C GLU A 1023 -7.38 -14.53 -20.87
N LEU A 1024 -8.11 -13.48 -20.49
CA LEU A 1024 -7.93 -12.80 -19.20
C LEU A 1024 -8.33 -13.71 -18.03
N THR A 1025 -7.57 -13.67 -16.94
CA THR A 1025 -7.91 -14.33 -15.68
C THR A 1025 -9.01 -13.55 -14.92
N GLY A 1026 -9.60 -14.17 -13.90
CA GLY A 1026 -10.57 -13.51 -13.01
C GLY A 1026 -10.03 -12.18 -12.44
N PRO A 1027 -8.86 -12.18 -11.77
CA PRO A 1027 -8.23 -10.96 -11.27
C PRO A 1027 -7.96 -9.89 -12.33
N GLU A 1028 -7.50 -10.28 -13.53
CA GLU A 1028 -7.26 -9.33 -14.62
C GLU A 1028 -8.56 -8.68 -15.12
N ARG A 1029 -9.68 -9.43 -15.16
CA ARG A 1029 -10.99 -8.87 -15.52
C ARG A 1029 -11.59 -8.01 -14.41
N ASP A 1030 -11.37 -8.35 -13.14
CA ASP A 1030 -11.77 -7.53 -11.99
C ASP A 1030 -11.03 -6.19 -11.99
N ASP A 1031 -9.73 -6.23 -12.30
CA ASP A 1031 -8.91 -5.04 -12.42
C ASP A 1031 -9.31 -4.20 -13.65
N LEU A 1032 -9.62 -4.84 -14.78
CA LEU A 1032 -10.19 -4.18 -15.96
C LEU A 1032 -11.47 -3.40 -15.61
N ALA A 1033 -12.39 -4.00 -14.84
CA ALA A 1033 -13.63 -3.33 -14.44
C ALA A 1033 -13.36 -2.04 -13.66
N ARG A 1034 -12.40 -2.06 -12.72
CA ARG A 1034 -12.05 -0.89 -11.91
C ARG A 1034 -11.29 0.18 -12.70
N ILE A 1035 -10.23 -0.21 -13.41
CA ILE A 1035 -9.39 0.75 -14.15
C ILE A 1035 -10.19 1.42 -15.27
N TYR A 1036 -11.07 0.68 -15.95
CA TYR A 1036 -11.87 1.21 -17.04
C TYR A 1036 -12.90 2.23 -16.54
N LEU A 1037 -13.61 1.94 -15.45
CA LEU A 1037 -14.52 2.91 -14.80
C LEU A 1037 -13.77 4.18 -14.37
N ASN A 1038 -12.54 4.06 -13.84
CA ASN A 1038 -11.73 5.22 -13.48
C ASN A 1038 -11.39 6.09 -14.70
N VAL A 1039 -10.96 5.47 -15.81
CA VAL A 1039 -10.69 6.16 -17.07
C VAL A 1039 -11.94 6.88 -17.58
N LEU A 1040 -13.11 6.23 -17.58
CA LEU A 1040 -14.36 6.86 -18.01
C LEU A 1040 -14.75 8.05 -17.11
N GLY A 1041 -14.56 7.94 -15.79
CA GLY A 1041 -14.78 9.05 -14.86
C GLY A 1041 -13.85 10.25 -15.10
N ARG A 1042 -12.59 10.00 -15.47
CA ARG A 1042 -11.65 11.06 -15.88
C ARG A 1042 -12.09 11.72 -17.19
N LEU A 1043 -12.58 10.93 -18.15
CA LEU A 1043 -13.11 11.44 -19.41
C LEU A 1043 -14.34 12.33 -19.18
N ASP A 1044 -15.23 11.96 -18.25
CA ASP A 1044 -16.38 12.79 -17.85
C ASP A 1044 -15.97 14.16 -17.30
N ARG A 1045 -14.83 14.23 -16.61
CA ARG A 1045 -14.30 15.47 -16.03
C ARG A 1045 -13.32 16.22 -16.93
N TYR A 1046 -13.04 15.70 -18.14
CA TYR A 1046 -11.98 16.23 -19.01
C TYR A 1046 -12.19 17.71 -19.35
N PHE A 1047 -13.41 18.07 -19.74
CA PHE A 1047 -13.81 19.47 -19.97
C PHE A 1047 -14.57 20.04 -18.76
N PRO A 1048 -14.38 21.33 -18.43
CA PRO A 1048 -15.14 21.97 -17.37
C PRO A 1048 -16.60 22.14 -17.81
N GLY A 1049 -17.54 21.62 -17.01
CA GLY A 1049 -18.98 21.72 -17.25
C GLY A 1049 -19.75 20.51 -16.73
N PRO A 1050 -21.09 20.57 -16.71
CA PRO A 1050 -21.92 19.45 -16.27
C PRO A 1050 -22.13 18.36 -17.32
N GLU A 1051 -21.77 18.63 -18.59
CA GLU A 1051 -22.01 17.71 -19.72
C GLU A 1051 -20.87 16.68 -19.85
N PRO A 1052 -21.17 15.37 -19.85
CA PRO A 1052 -20.16 14.33 -19.98
C PRO A 1052 -19.59 14.25 -21.40
N LEU A 1053 -18.30 13.89 -21.53
CA LEU A 1053 -17.58 13.82 -22.81
C LEU A 1053 -18.10 12.68 -23.71
N PRO A 1054 -18.65 12.92 -24.92
CA PRO A 1054 -19.06 11.81 -25.79
C PRO A 1054 -17.83 10.99 -26.20
N TYR A 1055 -17.96 9.67 -26.27
CA TYR A 1055 -16.83 8.80 -26.60
C TYR A 1055 -17.25 7.54 -27.37
N ILE A 1056 -16.30 7.02 -28.15
CA ILE A 1056 -16.34 5.70 -28.76
C ILE A 1056 -15.30 4.85 -28.06
N ALA A 1057 -15.72 3.69 -27.56
CA ALA A 1057 -14.85 2.70 -26.96
C ALA A 1057 -14.89 1.41 -27.79
N GLY A 1058 -13.74 0.78 -27.98
CA GLY A 1058 -13.62 -0.47 -28.73
C GLY A 1058 -12.55 -1.39 -28.16
N VAL A 1059 -12.87 -2.68 -28.09
CA VAL A 1059 -11.95 -3.73 -27.67
C VAL A 1059 -11.24 -4.27 -28.92
N HIS A 1060 -9.94 -4.00 -29.03
CA HIS A 1060 -9.10 -4.52 -30.11
C HIS A 1060 -8.46 -5.82 -29.64
N GLN A 1061 -8.81 -6.90 -30.31
CA GLN A 1061 -8.40 -8.26 -29.94
C GLN A 1061 -7.95 -9.05 -31.17
N ALA A 1062 -7.31 -10.19 -30.93
CA ALA A 1062 -6.82 -11.03 -32.01
C ALA A 1062 -7.95 -11.51 -32.94
N PRO A 1063 -7.69 -11.71 -34.24
CA PRO A 1063 -8.60 -12.43 -35.13
C PRO A 1063 -8.91 -13.84 -34.61
N THR A 1064 -9.94 -14.47 -35.16
CA THR A 1064 -10.36 -15.82 -34.69
C THR A 1064 -9.49 -16.93 -35.25
N ARG A 1065 -8.91 -16.75 -36.45
CA ARG A 1065 -8.17 -17.80 -37.17
C ARG A 1065 -6.71 -17.44 -37.47
N THR A 1066 -6.45 -16.30 -38.10
CA THR A 1066 -5.12 -15.95 -38.62
C THR A 1066 -4.36 -14.98 -37.71
N GLY A 1067 -3.06 -15.22 -37.54
CA GLY A 1067 -2.13 -14.27 -36.89
C GLY A 1067 -2.42 -13.98 -35.41
N ARG A 1068 -3.09 -14.91 -34.71
CA ARG A 1068 -3.48 -14.74 -33.29
C ARG A 1068 -2.31 -14.48 -32.37
N ASP A 1069 -1.17 -15.09 -32.63
CA ASP A 1069 0.08 -14.98 -31.87
C ASP A 1069 0.82 -13.64 -32.07
N LEU A 1070 0.43 -12.86 -33.08
CA LEU A 1070 1.00 -11.55 -33.38
C LEU A 1070 0.21 -10.39 -32.75
N PHE A 1071 -1.03 -10.64 -32.32
CA PHE A 1071 -1.94 -9.61 -31.82
C PHE A 1071 -2.08 -9.68 -30.30
N ARG A 1072 -2.30 -8.53 -29.66
CA ARG A 1072 -2.64 -8.46 -28.23
C ARG A 1072 -3.83 -7.58 -27.96
N LEU A 1073 -4.57 -7.98 -26.93
CA LEU A 1073 -5.72 -7.25 -26.43
C LEU A 1073 -5.32 -5.84 -25.99
N HIS A 1074 -6.06 -4.84 -26.45
CA HIS A 1074 -6.10 -3.52 -25.84
C HIS A 1074 -7.47 -2.88 -26.05
N LEU A 1075 -7.92 -2.08 -25.08
CA LEU A 1075 -9.10 -1.24 -25.24
C LEU A 1075 -8.65 0.13 -25.75
N GLN A 1076 -9.41 0.70 -26.68
CA GLN A 1076 -9.22 2.07 -27.15
C GLN A 1076 -10.49 2.87 -26.85
N VAL A 1077 -10.35 3.97 -26.13
CA VAL A 1077 -11.41 4.95 -25.90
C VAL A 1077 -11.00 6.27 -26.53
N PHE A 1078 -11.87 6.89 -27.31
CA PHE A 1078 -11.58 8.19 -27.91
C PHE A 1078 -12.82 9.07 -28.04
N SER A 1079 -12.60 10.38 -28.06
CA SER A 1079 -13.64 11.38 -28.30
C SER A 1079 -13.34 12.19 -29.56
N ILE A 1080 -14.40 12.57 -30.26
CA ILE A 1080 -14.33 13.54 -31.35
C ILE A 1080 -14.44 14.99 -30.85
N MET A 1081 -14.70 15.22 -29.57
CA MET A 1081 -14.85 16.57 -29.02
C MET A 1081 -13.47 17.19 -28.76
N ARG A 1082 -13.18 18.34 -29.40
CA ARG A 1082 -11.87 19.02 -29.30
C ARG A 1082 -11.84 20.17 -28.29
N ALA A 1083 -13.00 20.70 -27.95
CA ALA A 1083 -13.22 21.72 -26.93
C ALA A 1083 -14.67 21.61 -26.45
N PRO A 1084 -15.05 22.22 -25.30
CA PRO A 1084 -16.42 22.19 -24.80
C PRO A 1084 -17.43 22.53 -25.91
N GLN A 1085 -18.39 21.64 -26.15
CA GLN A 1085 -19.43 21.76 -27.18
C GLN A 1085 -18.92 21.94 -28.63
N ARG A 1086 -17.66 21.59 -28.91
CA ARG A 1086 -17.07 21.68 -30.26
C ARG A 1086 -16.53 20.34 -30.72
N LEU A 1087 -17.19 19.78 -31.74
CA LEU A 1087 -16.75 18.55 -32.41
C LEU A 1087 -15.61 18.82 -33.40
N LYS A 1088 -14.72 17.85 -33.52
CA LYS A 1088 -13.79 17.71 -34.64
C LYS A 1088 -14.54 16.99 -35.75
N TYR A 1089 -14.88 17.73 -36.80
CA TYR A 1089 -15.35 17.13 -38.05
C TYR A 1089 -14.14 16.61 -38.82
N LEU A 1090 -14.17 15.35 -39.24
CA LEU A 1090 -13.13 14.80 -40.12
C LEU A 1090 -13.25 15.47 -41.50
N ALA A 1091 -12.25 16.28 -41.87
CA ALA A 1091 -12.24 17.05 -43.11
C ALA A 1091 -11.70 16.22 -44.28
N GLY A 1092 -11.52 16.83 -45.45
CA GLY A 1092 -11.15 16.11 -46.68
C GLY A 1092 -9.86 15.28 -46.57
N VAL A 1093 -8.87 15.72 -45.79
CA VAL A 1093 -7.59 14.99 -45.66
C VAL A 1093 -7.77 13.72 -44.80
N GLU A 1094 -8.46 13.80 -43.67
CA GLU A 1094 -8.74 12.63 -42.84
C GLU A 1094 -9.76 11.69 -43.49
N SER A 1095 -10.86 12.24 -44.04
CA SER A 1095 -11.99 11.48 -44.56
C SER A 1095 -11.76 10.92 -45.96
N ALA A 1096 -11.07 11.64 -46.86
CA ALA A 1096 -10.86 11.19 -48.24
C ALA A 1096 -9.49 10.53 -48.45
N MET A 1097 -8.44 10.99 -47.76
CA MET A 1097 -7.07 10.44 -47.92
C MET A 1097 -6.66 9.50 -46.79
N GLY A 1098 -7.40 9.45 -45.68
CA GLY A 1098 -7.02 8.65 -44.50
C GLY A 1098 -5.79 9.17 -43.75
N ALA A 1099 -5.35 10.41 -44.02
CA ALA A 1099 -4.17 11.01 -43.43
C ALA A 1099 -4.53 11.82 -42.18
N TRP A 1100 -3.99 11.44 -41.03
CA TRP A 1100 -4.38 12.00 -39.73
C TRP A 1100 -3.57 13.24 -39.35
N ILE A 1101 -4.26 14.27 -38.89
CA ILE A 1101 -3.68 15.48 -38.30
C ILE A 1101 -4.23 15.66 -36.88
N SER A 1102 -3.35 15.82 -35.89
CA SER A 1102 -3.74 16.07 -34.49
C SER A 1102 -3.55 17.55 -34.14
N ASP A 1103 -4.55 18.14 -33.49
CA ASP A 1103 -4.53 19.54 -33.02
C ASP A 1103 -3.96 19.67 -31.59
N THR A 1104 -3.51 18.57 -30.99
CA THR A 1104 -3.00 18.50 -29.62
C THR A 1104 -1.90 17.43 -29.50
N THR A 1105 -1.17 17.44 -28.38
CA THR A 1105 -0.14 16.44 -28.12
C THR A 1105 -0.63 15.39 -27.11
N PRO A 1106 -0.21 14.12 -27.26
CA PRO A 1106 -0.51 13.05 -26.31
C PRO A 1106 -0.18 13.40 -24.85
N GLU A 1107 0.94 14.09 -24.62
CA GLU A 1107 1.40 14.49 -23.28
C GLU A 1107 0.43 15.45 -22.61
N ARG A 1108 -0.18 16.37 -23.38
CA ARG A 1108 -1.16 17.32 -22.86
C ARG A 1108 -2.48 16.63 -22.50
N ILE A 1109 -2.91 15.68 -23.33
CA ILE A 1109 -4.10 14.86 -23.03
C ILE A 1109 -3.85 14.07 -21.75
N ALA A 1110 -2.71 13.39 -21.64
CA ALA A 1110 -2.36 12.59 -20.47
C ALA A 1110 -2.26 13.44 -19.20
N ALA A 1111 -1.59 14.59 -19.27
CA ALA A 1111 -1.49 15.53 -18.16
C ALA A 1111 -2.87 16.00 -17.69
N ARG A 1112 -3.77 16.34 -18.62
CA ARG A 1112 -5.13 16.76 -18.29
C ARG A 1112 -5.95 15.63 -17.65
N LEU A 1113 -5.85 14.40 -18.16
CA LEU A 1113 -6.53 13.24 -17.58
C LEU A 1113 -6.01 12.90 -16.17
N ARG A 1114 -4.72 13.14 -15.90
CA ARG A 1114 -4.15 13.01 -14.55
C ARG A 1114 -4.70 14.08 -13.60
N GLU A 1115 -4.75 15.33 -14.04
CA GLU A 1115 -5.25 16.48 -13.27
C GLU A 1115 -6.71 16.29 -12.79
N VAL A 1116 -7.57 15.74 -13.66
CA VAL A 1116 -9.01 15.52 -13.34
C VAL A 1116 -9.27 14.18 -12.67
N GLY A 1117 -8.21 13.55 -12.17
CA GLY A 1117 -8.16 12.18 -11.64
C GLY A 1117 -9.06 11.84 -10.49
#